data_AF-A0A2T4GYJ5-F1
#
_entry.id   AF-A0A2T4GYJ5-F1
#
_cell.length_a   1.000
_cell.length_b   1.000
_cell.length_c   1.000
_cell.angle_alpha   90.00
_cell.angle_beta   90.00
_cell.angle_gamma   90.00
#
_symmetry.space_group_name_H-M   'P 1'
#
loop_
_entity.id
_entity.type
_entity.pdbx_description
1 polymer ?
#
loop_
_entity_poly.entity_id
_entity_poly.type
_entity_poly.pdbx_seq_one_letter_code
_entity_poly.pdbx_strand_id
1 'polypeptide(L)'
;MATRVVPGESFTLRGVLAGLAVGTIICFSNMYFGLQTGWVSIMSMPASLMGFGIFKLLAPHLRFPFSPVENVLLQSVACGMAIMPLGCGFVGVIPALNYLLAADEQGPIDLSTWQLIVWSLGLCYFGVVFAVPLRKQVIIRERLKFPSGFSTAVLISVLHGGGRQSTKDELDAAAKGSFASLVPKEEPSQPAAIGPATADQEHQQDLDDDLASKGDWAANIKLLLLCFGGSGLYTLATYFFPILRNLPVFGSAAAHMWLWTFNPSFAYIGQGIIMGTETTLHMLLGAIVGWGILSPIAKYRGWAPGDVDDWEHGSKGWIIWISLAIMLVDAIVSLAYVGFRGVFTSPKVANIIFSLRQRVYEHGISGLWKPQSHVYSPLLPADTADRTEPRGGEDEDEDEDAPPHQRIGGRMVAISLLASIALCVFTIHVVFGDLVPLYATTIAVLMALVLSIMGVRALGETDLNPVSGISKLAQLFFAIIIPQTHKSSVLINLIAGAVSEAGALQAGDLMQDLKTGHLLGAAPKAQFWGQVIGATAGAILSAFIYRIYTNVYTIPGDLFQVPTAYVWIFTARLVTGSGLPYRAKEWAIGAAVLFAFATVIRTLAIGKKWRPMIPGGIAVAVGMYNVPSFTLARAAGGLFAWYWIHIAQRKQTPLIILASGFILGEGFLSIVNLLLQGLNVPHL
;
A
#
# COMPACT_ATOMS: atom_id res chain seq x y z
N MET A 1 -18.85 17.63 22.35
CA MET A 1 -17.71 17.70 23.30
C MET A 1 -16.53 18.30 22.53
N ALA A 2 -15.76 19.25 23.06
CA ALA A 2 -14.77 19.98 22.27
C ALA A 2 -13.58 19.10 21.84
N THR A 3 -13.24 19.11 20.55
CA THR A 3 -11.99 18.52 19.99
C THR A 3 -10.78 18.89 20.87
N ARG A 4 -10.31 17.95 21.69
CA ARG A 4 -9.18 18.15 22.60
C ARG A 4 -7.91 18.28 21.76
N VAL A 5 -7.34 19.49 21.73
CA VAL A 5 -6.07 19.79 21.06
C VAL A 5 -4.96 19.11 21.86
N VAL A 6 -4.31 18.10 21.25
CA VAL A 6 -3.12 17.48 21.83
C VAL A 6 -2.00 18.55 21.87
N PRO A 7 -1.33 18.76 23.01
CA PRO A 7 -0.26 19.75 23.12
C PRO A 7 0.90 19.41 22.17
N GLY A 8 1.26 20.36 21.31
CA GLY A 8 2.38 20.25 20.37
C GLY A 8 2.11 20.93 19.03
N GLU A 9 3.17 21.40 18.37
CA GLU A 9 3.06 21.91 17.00
C GLU A 9 2.95 20.72 16.03
N SER A 10 1.85 20.64 15.27
CA SER A 10 1.67 19.59 14.26
C SER A 10 2.63 19.73 13.08
N PHE A 11 3.24 20.90 12.87
CA PHE A 11 4.19 21.14 11.78
C PHE A 11 5.48 21.75 12.33
N THR A 12 6.57 20.99 12.29
CA THR A 12 7.89 21.43 12.78
C THR A 12 8.98 21.15 11.75
N LEU A 13 9.98 22.04 11.66
CA LEU A 13 11.11 21.85 10.76
C LEU A 13 11.94 20.61 11.15
N ARG A 14 12.16 20.39 12.46
CA ARG A 14 12.91 19.23 12.95
C ARG A 14 12.21 17.90 12.63
N GLY A 15 10.88 17.86 12.72
CA GLY A 15 10.08 16.69 12.33
C GLY A 15 10.18 16.41 10.83
N VAL A 16 10.15 17.44 9.99
CA VAL A 16 10.36 17.32 8.54
C VAL A 16 11.77 16.80 8.22
N LEU A 17 12.82 17.38 8.81
CA LEU A 17 14.20 16.96 8.56
C LEU A 17 14.46 15.51 8.99
N ALA A 18 13.98 15.12 10.17
CA ALA A 18 14.08 13.74 10.62
C ALA A 18 13.25 12.78 9.74
N GLY A 19 12.07 13.21 9.30
CA GLY A 19 11.23 12.47 8.35
C GLY A 19 11.92 12.24 7.02
N LEU A 20 12.60 13.25 6.47
CA LEU A 20 13.40 13.12 5.24
C LEU A 20 14.61 12.19 5.43
N ALA A 21 15.28 12.25 6.58
CA ALA A 21 16.41 11.36 6.89
C ALA A 21 15.96 9.89 6.98
N VAL A 22 14.86 9.63 7.70
CA VAL A 22 14.27 8.29 7.81
C VAL A 22 13.73 7.83 6.44
N GLY A 23 13.03 8.70 5.73
CA GLY A 23 12.49 8.45 4.39
C GLY A 23 13.58 8.12 3.37
N THR A 24 14.77 8.70 3.49
CA THR A 24 15.94 8.37 2.65
C THR A 24 16.32 6.90 2.79
N ILE A 25 16.48 6.41 4.02
CA ILE A 25 16.85 5.01 4.29
C ILE A 25 15.80 4.05 3.74
N ILE A 26 14.53 4.35 3.98
CA ILE A 26 13.42 3.53 3.49
C ILE A 26 13.34 3.57 1.96
N CYS A 27 13.60 4.72 1.34
CA CYS A 27 13.61 4.87 -0.12
C CYS A 27 14.68 3.99 -0.80
N PHE A 28 15.90 3.95 -0.26
CA PHE A 28 16.93 2.99 -0.71
C PHE A 28 16.47 1.54 -0.55
N SER A 29 15.90 1.21 0.63
CA SER A 29 15.38 -0.13 0.92
C SER A 29 14.30 -0.56 -0.07
N ASN A 30 13.36 0.35 -0.38
CA ASN A 30 12.27 0.11 -1.32
C ASN A 30 12.74 0.01 -2.77
N MET A 31 13.75 0.79 -3.19
CA MET A 31 14.35 0.62 -4.50
C MET A 31 15.03 -0.76 -4.60
N TYR A 32 15.81 -1.15 -3.59
CA TYR A 32 16.47 -2.44 -3.53
C TYR A 32 15.47 -3.60 -3.64
N PHE A 33 14.53 -3.73 -2.69
CA PHE A 33 13.57 -4.84 -2.70
C PHE A 33 12.60 -4.80 -3.89
N GLY A 34 12.27 -3.60 -4.37
CA GLY A 34 11.41 -3.40 -5.53
C GLY A 34 12.05 -3.92 -6.81
N LEU A 35 13.33 -3.59 -7.06
CA LEU A 35 14.06 -4.10 -8.23
C LEU A 35 14.36 -5.60 -8.13
N GLN A 36 14.56 -6.14 -6.93
CA GLN A 36 14.83 -7.58 -6.74
C GLN A 36 13.59 -8.45 -6.90
N THR A 37 12.49 -8.05 -6.24
CA THR A 37 11.35 -8.95 -6.00
C THR A 37 9.99 -8.33 -6.33
N GLY A 38 9.97 -7.07 -6.77
CA GLY A 38 8.73 -6.33 -7.03
C GLY A 38 7.98 -5.89 -5.78
N TRP A 39 8.56 -6.05 -4.58
CA TRP A 39 7.91 -5.71 -3.31
C TRP A 39 8.39 -4.35 -2.78
N VAL A 40 7.43 -3.50 -2.42
CA VAL A 40 7.64 -2.17 -1.83
C VAL A 40 6.66 -2.00 -0.68
N SER A 41 7.06 -1.31 0.39
CA SER A 41 6.19 -1.04 1.55
C SER A 41 6.27 0.42 2.00
N ILE A 42 5.14 0.93 2.49
CA ILE A 42 5.00 2.29 3.05
C ILE A 42 5.83 2.44 4.35
N MET A 43 5.99 1.35 5.11
CA MET A 43 6.79 1.30 6.35
C MET A 43 6.45 2.40 7.39
N SER A 44 5.17 2.75 7.56
CA SER A 44 4.72 3.81 8.49
C SER A 44 5.07 3.57 9.95
N MET A 45 4.81 2.36 10.47
CA MET A 45 5.19 1.95 11.83
C MET A 45 6.72 2.02 12.04
N PRO A 46 7.55 1.40 11.18
CA PRO A 46 9.00 1.54 11.25
C PRO A 46 9.48 3.00 11.21
N ALA A 47 8.90 3.83 10.34
CA ALA A 47 9.27 5.24 10.21
C ALA A 47 9.04 6.01 11.51
N SER A 48 7.87 5.82 12.13
CA SER A 48 7.52 6.40 13.43
C SER A 48 8.45 5.92 14.55
N LEU A 49 8.78 4.63 14.59
CA LEU A 49 9.68 4.05 15.59
C LEU A 49 11.10 4.60 15.48
N MET A 50 11.64 4.69 14.25
CA MET A 50 12.95 5.28 14.00
C MET A 50 12.97 6.77 14.35
N GLY A 51 11.94 7.52 13.93
CA GLY A 51 11.78 8.93 14.27
C GLY A 51 11.81 9.15 15.78
N PHE A 52 10.98 8.40 16.51
CA PHE A 52 10.98 8.44 17.98
C PHE A 52 12.35 8.10 18.58
N GLY A 53 13.04 7.09 18.06
CA GLY A 53 14.39 6.72 18.48
C GLY A 53 15.40 7.86 18.31
N ILE A 54 15.40 8.54 17.15
CA ILE A 54 16.26 9.69 16.86
C ILE A 54 16.00 10.82 17.88
N PHE A 55 14.74 11.19 18.09
CA PHE A 55 14.38 12.26 19.01
C PHE A 55 14.66 11.91 20.47
N LYS A 56 14.56 10.64 20.84
CA LYS A 56 14.92 10.19 22.20
C LYS A 56 16.42 10.22 22.46
N LEU A 57 17.24 9.86 21.48
CA LEU A 57 18.70 10.02 21.56
C LEU A 57 19.11 11.49 21.64
N LEU A 58 18.39 12.35 20.93
CA LEU A 58 18.63 13.80 20.94
C LEU A 58 17.95 14.52 22.10
N ALA A 59 17.12 13.85 22.91
CA ALA A 59 16.32 14.45 23.98
C ALA A 59 17.11 15.39 24.92
N PRO A 60 18.34 15.08 25.35
CA PRO A 60 19.13 15.98 26.20
C PRO A 60 19.47 17.33 25.53
N HIS A 61 19.45 17.38 24.21
CA HIS A 61 19.84 18.54 23.39
C HIS A 61 18.62 19.30 22.84
N LEU A 62 17.40 18.82 23.09
CA LEU A 62 16.19 19.42 22.55
C LEU A 62 15.57 20.39 23.57
N ARG A 63 15.26 21.60 23.11
CA ARG A 63 14.56 22.61 23.93
C ARG A 63 13.11 22.24 24.25
N PHE A 64 12.48 21.48 23.36
CA PHE A 64 11.07 21.07 23.48
C PHE A 64 10.96 19.56 23.33
N PRO A 65 10.06 18.88 24.07
CA PRO A 65 9.84 17.46 23.93
C PRO A 65 9.32 17.13 22.53
N PHE A 66 9.60 15.92 22.05
CA PHE A 66 9.03 15.38 20.82
C PHE A 66 7.61 14.92 21.12
N SER A 67 6.62 15.41 20.39
CA SER A 67 5.20 15.14 20.66
C SER A 67 4.63 14.02 19.77
N PRO A 68 3.48 13.42 20.14
CA PRO A 68 2.78 12.45 19.29
C PRO A 68 2.42 13.02 17.91
N VAL A 69 1.91 14.25 17.87
CA VAL A 69 1.50 14.94 16.62
C VAL A 69 2.70 15.27 15.73
N GLU A 70 3.86 15.55 16.33
CA GLU A 70 5.10 15.74 15.58
C GLU A 70 5.64 14.42 15.01
N ASN A 71 5.42 13.30 15.72
CA ASN A 71 5.75 11.98 15.19
C ASN A 71 4.85 11.58 14.01
N VAL A 72 3.57 11.97 14.04
CA VAL A 72 2.68 11.83 12.87
C VAL A 72 3.22 12.60 11.67
N LEU A 73 3.66 13.86 11.86
CA LEU A 73 4.28 14.64 10.79
C LEU A 73 5.52 13.95 10.22
N LEU A 74 6.43 13.51 11.09
CA LEU A 74 7.64 12.79 10.71
C LEU A 74 7.31 11.55 9.87
N GLN A 75 6.35 10.76 10.35
CA GLN A 75 5.88 9.55 9.68
C GLN A 75 5.30 9.88 8.29
N SER A 76 4.48 10.92 8.17
CA SER A 76 3.94 11.34 6.87
C SER A 76 5.02 11.78 5.89
N VAL A 77 6.00 12.56 6.33
CA VAL A 77 7.13 12.97 5.46
C VAL A 77 7.93 11.75 5.01
N ALA A 78 8.25 10.85 5.93
CA ALA A 78 9.01 9.64 5.64
C ALA A 78 8.27 8.71 4.67
N CYS A 79 6.97 8.49 4.88
CA CYS A 79 6.13 7.64 4.03
C CYS A 79 5.95 8.22 2.62
N GLY A 80 5.67 9.52 2.50
CA GLY A 80 5.59 10.20 1.21
C GLY A 80 6.88 10.08 0.40
N MET A 81 8.04 10.12 1.06
CA MET A 81 9.34 9.92 0.42
C MET A 81 9.61 8.45 0.06
N ALA A 82 9.33 7.54 0.98
CA ALA A 82 9.64 6.12 0.89
C ALA A 82 8.93 5.41 -0.28
N ILE A 83 7.73 5.85 -0.66
CA ILE A 83 6.90 5.15 -1.63
C ILE A 83 7.18 5.56 -3.09
N MET A 84 7.95 6.63 -3.30
CA MET A 84 8.26 7.15 -4.64
C MET A 84 8.96 6.17 -5.60
N PRO A 85 9.78 5.18 -5.17
CA PRO A 85 10.28 4.14 -6.06
C PRO A 85 9.17 3.37 -6.79
N LEU A 86 8.04 3.10 -6.10
CA LEU A 86 6.85 2.51 -6.70
C LEU A 86 6.01 3.55 -7.44
N GLY A 87 5.67 4.65 -6.78
CA GLY A 87 4.76 5.66 -7.32
C GLY A 87 5.27 6.37 -8.59
N CYS A 88 6.58 6.43 -8.80
CA CYS A 88 7.18 6.98 -10.01
C CYS A 88 7.54 5.90 -11.06
N GLY A 89 7.26 4.63 -10.77
CA GLY A 89 7.48 3.51 -11.70
C GLY A 89 8.90 2.97 -11.78
N PHE A 90 9.83 3.34 -10.88
CA PHE A 90 11.24 2.91 -10.94
C PHE A 90 11.45 1.41 -10.73
N VAL A 91 10.50 0.73 -10.11
CA VAL A 91 10.55 -0.71 -9.86
C VAL A 91 9.84 -1.54 -10.95
N GLY A 92 9.16 -0.90 -11.90
CA GLY A 92 8.30 -1.56 -12.89
C GLY A 92 8.32 -0.91 -14.25
N VAL A 93 7.62 0.21 -14.40
CA VAL A 93 7.42 0.90 -15.69
C VAL A 93 8.73 1.40 -16.28
N ILE A 94 9.57 2.09 -15.50
CA ILE A 94 10.84 2.63 -16.00
C ILE A 94 11.80 1.52 -16.45
N PRO A 95 12.05 0.45 -15.68
CA PRO A 95 12.83 -0.69 -16.20
C PRO A 95 12.19 -1.36 -17.42
N ALA A 96 10.85 -1.41 -17.52
CA ALA A 96 10.18 -1.95 -18.70
C ALA A 96 10.48 -1.10 -19.94
N LEU A 97 10.46 0.23 -19.82
CA LEU A 97 10.81 1.16 -20.89
C LEU A 97 12.29 1.08 -21.27
N ASN A 98 13.17 1.00 -20.27
CA ASN A 98 14.61 1.05 -20.45
C ASN A 98 15.17 -0.25 -21.04
N TYR A 99 14.64 -1.41 -20.63
CA TYR A 99 15.25 -2.70 -20.93
C TYR A 99 14.37 -3.68 -21.71
N LEU A 100 13.04 -3.56 -21.63
CA LEU A 100 12.12 -4.59 -22.14
C LEU A 100 11.31 -4.15 -23.35
N LEU A 101 11.21 -2.86 -23.63
CA LEU A 101 10.50 -2.30 -24.78
C LEU A 101 11.30 -2.58 -26.06
N ALA A 102 10.66 -3.20 -27.04
CA ALA A 102 11.32 -3.66 -28.26
C ALA A 102 11.49 -2.53 -29.30
N ALA A 103 12.38 -2.73 -30.28
CA ALA A 103 12.71 -1.71 -31.29
C ALA A 103 11.52 -1.34 -32.19
N ASP A 104 10.64 -2.30 -32.48
CA ASP A 104 9.38 -2.08 -33.20
C ASP A 104 8.33 -1.32 -32.37
N GLU A 105 8.46 -1.36 -31.05
CA GLU A 105 7.61 -0.67 -30.06
C GLU A 105 8.13 0.74 -29.67
N GLN A 106 9.10 1.29 -30.43
CA GLN A 106 9.81 2.55 -30.14
C GLN A 106 10.76 2.49 -28.91
N GLY A 107 11.24 1.29 -28.55
CA GLY A 107 12.21 1.07 -27.48
C GLY A 107 13.62 0.71 -27.97
N PRO A 108 14.59 0.51 -27.06
CA PRO A 108 14.53 0.86 -25.64
C PRO A 108 14.55 2.38 -25.43
N ILE A 109 13.97 2.86 -24.33
CA ILE A 109 13.95 4.29 -23.96
C ILE A 109 14.78 4.48 -22.67
N ASP A 110 16.03 4.92 -22.82
CA ASP A 110 16.86 5.38 -21.69
C ASP A 110 16.59 6.87 -21.43
N LEU A 111 15.86 7.14 -20.36
CA LEU A 111 15.57 8.49 -19.91
C LEU A 111 16.72 9.03 -19.05
N SER A 112 17.29 10.17 -19.44
CA SER A 112 18.29 10.87 -18.63
C SER A 112 17.79 11.13 -17.19
N THR A 113 18.71 11.27 -16.23
CA THR A 113 18.34 11.55 -14.83
C THR A 113 17.43 12.77 -14.70
N TRP A 114 17.64 13.81 -15.52
CA TRP A 114 16.76 14.98 -15.55
C TRP A 114 15.35 14.64 -16.02
N GLN A 115 15.21 13.86 -17.09
CA GLN A 115 13.89 13.40 -17.56
C GLN A 115 13.18 12.54 -16.53
N LEU A 116 13.90 11.67 -15.81
CA LEU A 116 13.36 10.89 -14.70
C LEU A 116 12.84 11.80 -13.58
N ILE A 117 13.60 12.83 -13.19
CA ILE A 117 13.15 13.81 -12.18
C ILE A 117 11.89 14.56 -12.65
N VAL A 118 11.89 15.05 -13.89
CA VAL A 118 10.74 15.78 -14.47
C VAL A 118 9.49 14.90 -14.50
N TRP A 119 9.63 13.65 -14.96
CA TRP A 119 8.59 12.63 -14.93
C TRP A 119 8.05 12.39 -13.51
N SER A 120 8.94 12.15 -12.55
CA SER A 120 8.57 11.86 -11.17
C SER A 120 7.84 13.03 -10.49
N LEU A 121 8.30 14.26 -10.71
CA LEU A 121 7.64 15.47 -10.20
C LEU A 121 6.25 15.68 -10.81
N GLY A 122 6.05 15.26 -12.06
CA GLY A 122 4.72 15.22 -12.68
C GLY A 122 3.73 14.33 -11.94
N LEU A 123 4.18 13.14 -11.55
CA LEU A 123 3.34 12.11 -10.98
C LEU A 123 3.04 12.30 -9.49
N CYS A 124 3.91 12.98 -8.72
CA CYS A 124 3.91 12.88 -7.26
C CYS A 124 2.86 13.73 -6.50
N TYR A 125 2.03 14.52 -7.19
CA TYR A 125 1.16 15.51 -6.55
C TYR A 125 -0.34 15.26 -6.67
N PHE A 126 -0.84 14.92 -7.87
CA PHE A 126 -2.29 14.96 -8.12
C PHE A 126 -3.06 13.96 -7.25
N GLY A 127 -2.49 12.79 -6.96
CA GLY A 127 -3.08 11.80 -6.05
C GLY A 127 -3.14 12.31 -4.61
N VAL A 128 -2.06 12.94 -4.13
CA VAL A 128 -2.00 13.56 -2.78
C VAL A 128 -3.07 14.65 -2.64
N VAL A 129 -3.19 15.55 -3.62
CA VAL A 129 -4.20 16.63 -3.58
C VAL A 129 -5.61 16.06 -3.68
N PHE A 130 -5.84 15.06 -4.53
CA PHE A 130 -7.14 14.44 -4.71
C PHE A 130 -7.61 13.64 -3.49
N ALA A 131 -6.69 13.15 -2.65
CA ALA A 131 -7.04 12.48 -1.41
C ALA A 131 -7.76 13.41 -0.42
N VAL A 132 -7.41 14.71 -0.38
CA VAL A 132 -7.96 15.69 0.57
C VAL A 132 -9.50 15.69 0.65
N PRO A 133 -10.25 15.83 -0.46
CA PRO A 133 -11.72 15.79 -0.42
C PRO A 133 -12.28 14.42 0.00
N LEU A 134 -11.54 13.33 -0.23
CA LEU A 134 -12.00 11.98 0.15
C LEU A 134 -12.03 11.80 1.67
N ARG A 135 -11.15 12.49 2.42
CA ARG A 135 -11.05 12.39 3.89
C ARG A 135 -12.40 12.51 4.59
N LYS A 136 -13.21 13.52 4.23
CA LYS A 136 -14.52 13.75 4.87
C LYS A 136 -15.44 12.55 4.66
N GLN A 137 -15.41 11.96 3.47
CA GLN A 137 -16.26 10.83 3.15
C GLN A 137 -15.77 9.56 3.84
N VAL A 138 -14.49 9.21 3.72
CA VAL A 138 -13.97 7.89 4.11
C VAL A 138 -13.53 7.79 5.56
N ILE A 139 -13.02 8.86 6.16
CA ILE A 139 -12.56 8.86 7.56
C ILE A 139 -13.64 9.36 8.51
N ILE A 140 -14.33 10.45 8.17
CA ILE A 140 -15.29 11.09 9.08
C ILE A 140 -16.68 10.45 8.99
N ARG A 141 -17.28 10.39 7.79
CA ARG A 141 -18.63 9.86 7.58
C ARG A 141 -18.70 8.34 7.58
N GLU A 142 -17.94 7.69 6.70
CA GLU A 142 -17.95 6.23 6.56
C GLU A 142 -17.16 5.54 7.68
N ARG A 143 -16.31 6.28 8.41
CA ARG A 143 -15.49 5.76 9.53
C ARG A 143 -14.73 4.49 9.17
N LEU A 144 -14.17 4.43 7.96
CA LEU A 144 -13.41 3.28 7.51
C LEU A 144 -12.22 3.02 8.46
N LYS A 145 -11.83 1.75 8.54
CA LYS A 145 -10.90 1.25 9.56
C LYS A 145 -9.48 1.75 9.32
N PHE A 146 -9.00 1.65 8.08
CA PHE A 146 -7.60 1.89 7.70
C PHE A 146 -6.63 1.18 8.68
N PRO A 147 -6.58 -0.16 8.67
CA PRO A 147 -5.94 -0.95 9.73
C PRO A 147 -4.47 -0.59 9.98
N SER A 148 -3.66 -0.37 8.94
CA SER A 148 -2.25 0.06 9.09
C SER A 148 -2.14 1.44 9.75
N GLY A 149 -2.97 2.41 9.33
CA GLY A 149 -3.03 3.73 9.94
C GLY A 149 -3.46 3.68 11.40
N PHE A 150 -4.41 2.80 11.73
CA PHE A 150 -4.83 2.52 13.11
C PHE A 150 -3.70 1.91 13.94
N SER A 151 -3.03 0.86 13.44
CA SER A 151 -1.90 0.23 14.14
C SER A 151 -0.74 1.21 14.35
N THR A 152 -0.49 2.09 13.38
CA THR A 152 0.51 3.16 13.50
C THR A 152 0.12 4.16 14.60
N ALA A 153 -1.16 4.52 14.71
CA ALA A 153 -1.64 5.39 15.76
C ALA A 153 -1.45 4.77 17.16
N VAL A 154 -1.86 3.51 17.32
CA VAL A 154 -1.68 2.76 18.57
C VAL A 154 -0.20 2.70 18.98
N LEU A 155 0.69 2.44 18.01
CA LEU A 155 2.14 2.42 18.27
C LEU A 155 2.64 3.80 18.74
N ILE A 156 2.26 4.89 18.06
CA ILE A 156 2.66 6.24 18.46
C ILE A 156 2.16 6.57 19.87
N SER A 157 0.92 6.24 20.20
CA SER A 157 0.37 6.44 21.56
C SER A 157 1.20 5.71 22.62
N VAL A 158 1.58 4.46 22.34
CA VAL A 158 2.42 3.65 23.25
C VAL A 158 3.82 4.26 23.39
N LEU A 159 4.42 4.75 22.30
CA LEU A 159 5.77 5.35 22.33
C LEU A 159 5.83 6.61 23.19
N HIS A 160 4.77 7.41 23.19
CA HIS A 160 4.71 8.70 23.88
C HIS A 160 4.08 8.64 25.29
N GLY A 161 3.92 7.44 25.86
CA GLY A 161 3.43 7.29 27.24
C GLY A 161 1.94 7.62 27.42
N GLY A 162 1.15 7.70 26.35
CA GLY A 162 -0.31 7.92 26.43
C GLY A 162 -1.10 6.69 26.89
N GLY A 163 -0.45 5.75 27.58
CA GLY A 163 -0.98 4.44 27.91
C GLY A 163 -1.81 4.45 29.19
N ARG A 164 -3.11 4.77 29.08
CA ARG A 164 -4.05 3.81 29.70
C ARG A 164 -4.06 2.62 28.76
N GLN A 165 -3.88 1.40 29.28
CA GLN A 165 -4.22 0.19 28.52
C GLN A 165 -5.68 0.35 28.09
N SER A 166 -5.92 0.81 26.85
CA SER A 166 -7.28 0.85 26.34
C SER A 166 -7.82 -0.56 26.44
N THR A 167 -8.83 -0.73 27.28
CA THR A 167 -9.47 -2.02 27.51
C THR A 167 -9.82 -2.61 26.15
N LYS A 168 -9.78 -3.92 26.00
CA LYS A 168 -10.16 -4.59 24.74
C LYS A 168 -11.49 -4.06 24.17
N ASP A 169 -12.40 -3.64 25.06
CA ASP A 169 -13.67 -2.98 24.75
C ASP A 169 -13.54 -1.55 24.18
N GLU A 170 -12.54 -0.77 24.59
CA GLU A 170 -12.25 0.58 24.09
C GLU A 170 -11.61 0.53 22.69
N LEU A 171 -10.71 -0.42 22.46
CA LEU A 171 -10.14 -0.73 21.15
C LEU A 171 -11.19 -1.31 20.20
N ASP A 172 -12.07 -2.20 20.69
CA ASP A 172 -13.21 -2.73 19.94
C ASP A 172 -14.29 -1.67 19.69
N ALA A 173 -14.49 -0.70 20.59
CA ALA A 173 -15.38 0.44 20.39
C ALA A 173 -14.82 1.42 19.35
N ALA A 174 -13.51 1.70 19.38
CA ALA A 174 -12.82 2.49 18.35
C ALA A 174 -12.83 1.78 16.98
N ALA A 175 -12.70 0.45 16.96
CA ALA A 175 -12.83 -0.37 15.75
C ALA A 175 -14.29 -0.48 15.25
N LYS A 176 -15.28 -0.20 16.10
CA LYS A 176 -16.72 -0.12 15.79
C LYS A 176 -17.23 1.32 15.60
N GLY A 177 -16.33 2.31 15.57
CA GLY A 177 -16.66 3.70 15.20
C GLY A 177 -16.96 4.66 16.36
N SER A 178 -16.71 4.28 17.62
CA SER A 178 -16.73 5.20 18.76
C SER A 178 -15.30 5.62 19.13
N PHE A 179 -14.85 6.77 18.63
CA PHE A 179 -13.44 7.19 18.66
C PHE A 179 -13.03 7.98 19.91
N ALA A 180 -13.92 8.11 20.91
CA ALA A 180 -13.72 9.00 22.06
C ALA A 180 -12.74 8.51 23.14
N SER A 181 -12.04 7.39 22.92
CA SER A 181 -11.37 6.65 24.00
C SER A 181 -9.83 6.67 24.00
N LEU A 182 -9.17 7.05 22.90
CA LEU A 182 -7.68 7.07 22.83
C LEU A 182 -7.04 8.41 23.26
N VAL A 183 -7.83 9.38 23.72
CA VAL A 183 -7.35 10.68 24.20
C VAL A 183 -7.36 10.68 25.74
N PRO A 184 -6.28 11.15 26.42
CA PRO A 184 -6.26 11.24 27.88
C PRO A 184 -7.48 11.99 28.41
N LYS A 185 -8.22 11.37 29.33
CA LYS A 185 -9.15 12.07 30.20
C LYS A 185 -8.36 12.70 31.35
N GLU A 186 -7.99 13.96 31.19
CA GLU A 186 -7.82 14.81 32.37
C GLU A 186 -9.22 15.01 32.96
N GLU A 187 -9.49 14.38 34.10
CA GLU A 187 -10.64 14.73 34.91
C GLU A 187 -10.39 16.10 35.53
N PRO A 188 -11.36 17.04 35.50
CA PRO A 188 -11.26 18.24 36.30
C PRO A 188 -11.23 17.80 37.77
N SER A 189 -10.18 18.22 38.47
CA SER A 189 -9.96 17.98 39.90
C SER A 189 -11.22 18.35 40.69
N GLN A 190 -12.02 17.34 41.04
CA GLN A 190 -13.04 17.50 42.06
C GLN A 190 -12.34 17.73 43.40
N PRO A 191 -12.82 18.67 44.25
CA PRO A 191 -12.22 18.89 45.56
C PRO A 191 -12.25 17.58 46.36
N ALA A 192 -11.08 17.13 46.78
CA ALA A 192 -10.84 15.85 47.44
C ALA A 192 -11.76 15.64 48.65
N ALA A 193 -12.55 14.56 48.60
CA ALA A 193 -12.95 13.87 49.82
C ALA A 193 -11.77 12.96 50.23
N ILE A 194 -11.03 13.39 51.25
CA ILE A 194 -9.83 12.73 51.76
C ILE A 194 -10.21 11.38 52.37
N GLY A 195 -9.84 10.29 51.70
CA GLY A 195 -9.72 8.95 52.26
C GLY A 195 -8.27 8.48 52.09
N PRO A 196 -7.50 8.22 53.16
CA PRO A 196 -6.05 7.99 53.08
C PRO A 196 -5.62 6.62 52.53
N ALA A 197 -6.52 5.83 51.92
CA ALA A 197 -6.21 4.47 51.47
C ALA A 197 -6.33 4.25 49.95
N THR A 198 -7.01 5.13 49.21
CA THR A 198 -7.21 5.01 47.76
C THR A 198 -6.16 5.77 46.94
N ALA A 199 -5.64 6.90 47.46
CA ALA A 199 -4.61 7.69 46.78
C ALA A 199 -3.26 6.94 46.66
N ASP A 200 -2.90 6.15 47.67
CA ASP A 200 -1.65 5.37 47.64
C ASP A 200 -1.76 4.17 46.69
N GLN A 201 -2.95 3.58 46.50
CA GLN A 201 -3.16 2.47 45.56
C GLN A 201 -3.17 2.94 44.10
N GLU A 202 -3.81 4.06 43.79
CA GLU A 202 -3.80 4.64 42.45
C GLU A 202 -2.40 5.14 42.05
N HIS A 203 -1.68 5.77 42.98
CA HIS A 203 -0.32 6.25 42.70
C HIS A 203 0.70 5.11 42.55
N GLN A 204 0.56 4.03 43.33
CA GLN A 204 1.39 2.83 43.19
C GLN A 204 1.10 2.10 41.88
N GLN A 205 -0.17 2.04 41.45
CA GLN A 205 -0.59 1.39 40.21
C GLN A 205 -0.14 2.19 38.97
N ASP A 206 -0.19 3.52 39.01
CA ASP A 206 0.35 4.40 37.98
C ASP A 206 1.89 4.28 37.88
N LEU A 207 2.59 4.18 39.01
CA LEU A 207 4.04 3.97 39.06
C LEU A 207 4.45 2.59 38.51
N ASP A 208 3.70 1.54 38.84
CA ASP A 208 3.95 0.18 38.36
C ASP A 208 3.65 0.04 36.86
N ASP A 209 2.61 0.70 36.33
CA ASP A 209 2.32 0.77 34.89
C ASP A 209 3.37 1.61 34.13
N ASP A 210 3.88 2.69 34.72
CA ASP A 210 4.97 3.50 34.16
C ASP A 210 6.31 2.75 34.12
N LEU A 211 6.60 1.94 35.14
CA LEU A 211 7.80 1.09 35.19
C LEU A 211 7.69 -0.08 34.22
N ALA A 212 6.52 -0.71 34.10
CA ALA A 212 6.24 -1.78 33.15
C ALA A 212 6.31 -1.28 31.69
N SER A 213 5.77 -0.10 31.39
CA SER A 213 5.80 0.50 30.05
C SER A 213 7.22 0.90 29.61
N LYS A 214 8.04 1.44 30.54
CA LYS A 214 9.46 1.73 30.30
C LYS A 214 10.28 0.46 30.04
N GLY A 215 10.00 -0.62 30.76
CA GLY A 215 10.61 -1.94 30.56
C GLY A 215 10.28 -2.56 29.19
N ASP A 216 9.01 -2.58 28.82
CA ASP A 216 8.53 -3.08 27.52
C ASP A 216 9.12 -2.27 26.35
N TRP A 217 9.25 -0.95 26.50
CA TRP A 217 9.88 -0.09 25.49
C TRP A 217 11.37 -0.39 25.29
N ALA A 218 12.14 -0.47 26.39
CA ALA A 218 13.58 -0.73 26.32
C ALA A 218 13.88 -2.11 25.68
N ALA A 219 13.02 -3.10 25.96
CA ALA A 219 13.08 -4.41 25.33
C ALA A 219 12.79 -4.34 23.82
N ASN A 220 11.76 -3.59 23.43
CA ASN A 220 11.35 -3.42 22.03
C ASN A 220 12.42 -2.69 21.19
N ILE A 221 13.03 -1.62 21.69
CA ILE A 221 14.11 -0.93 20.97
C ILE A 221 15.36 -1.80 20.87
N LYS A 222 15.70 -2.55 21.93
CA LYS A 222 16.81 -3.50 21.90
C LYS A 222 16.57 -4.60 20.87
N LEU A 223 15.35 -5.13 20.79
CA LEU A 223 14.96 -6.12 19.79
C LEU A 223 15.11 -5.56 18.37
N LEU A 224 14.60 -4.34 18.11
CA LEU A 224 14.77 -3.67 16.82
C LEU A 224 16.25 -3.58 16.42
N LEU A 225 17.10 -3.08 17.32
CA LEU A 225 18.53 -2.87 17.05
C LEU A 225 19.28 -4.19 16.84
N LEU A 226 18.96 -5.23 17.60
CA LEU A 226 19.55 -6.56 17.42
C LEU A 226 19.15 -7.18 16.08
N CYS A 227 17.87 -7.10 15.72
CA CYS A 227 17.37 -7.58 14.43
C CYS A 227 17.94 -6.77 13.26
N PHE A 228 18.04 -5.45 13.41
CA PHE A 228 18.68 -4.56 12.45
C PHE A 228 20.15 -4.92 12.24
N GLY A 229 20.93 -5.03 13.31
CA GLY A 229 22.35 -5.39 13.24
C GLY A 229 22.58 -6.78 12.67
N GLY A 230 21.82 -7.79 13.12
CA GLY A 230 21.92 -9.15 12.62
C GLY A 230 21.57 -9.27 11.14
N SER A 231 20.48 -8.62 10.70
CA SER A 231 20.08 -8.59 9.29
C SER A 231 21.11 -7.86 8.42
N GLY A 232 21.61 -6.74 8.92
CA GLY A 232 22.65 -5.96 8.24
C GLY A 232 23.97 -6.71 8.07
N LEU A 233 24.45 -7.35 9.13
CA LEU A 233 25.68 -8.17 9.08
C LEU A 233 25.53 -9.34 8.12
N TYR A 234 24.37 -10.02 8.12
CA TYR A 234 24.09 -11.07 7.15
C TYR A 234 24.12 -10.53 5.72
N THR A 235 23.51 -9.37 5.48
CA THR A 235 23.48 -8.70 4.17
C THR A 235 24.88 -8.38 3.67
N LEU A 236 25.75 -7.86 4.54
CA LEU A 236 27.15 -7.62 4.22
C LEU A 236 27.91 -8.93 3.95
N ALA A 237 27.65 -9.98 4.72
CA ALA A 237 28.23 -11.29 4.47
C ALA A 237 27.81 -11.86 3.10
N THR A 238 26.56 -11.65 2.66
CA THR A 238 26.13 -12.10 1.32
C THR A 238 26.81 -11.38 0.17
N TYR A 239 27.39 -10.19 0.40
CA TYR A 239 28.23 -9.54 -0.61
C TYR A 239 29.50 -10.35 -0.84
N PHE A 240 30.21 -10.70 0.23
CA PHE A 240 31.45 -11.46 0.15
C PHE A 240 31.25 -12.94 -0.18
N PHE A 241 30.09 -13.51 0.18
CA PHE A 241 29.74 -14.91 -0.06
C PHE A 241 28.39 -15.01 -0.80
N PRO A 242 28.36 -14.77 -2.13
CA PRO A 242 27.11 -14.78 -2.90
C PRO A 242 26.35 -16.11 -2.86
N ILE A 243 27.04 -17.22 -2.59
CA ILE A 243 26.44 -18.56 -2.44
C ILE A 243 25.35 -18.60 -1.35
N LEU A 244 25.43 -17.72 -0.34
CA LEU A 244 24.42 -17.61 0.71
C LEU A 244 23.05 -17.16 0.18
N ARG A 245 22.98 -16.57 -1.01
CA ARG A 245 21.71 -16.14 -1.64
C ARG A 245 20.98 -17.29 -2.34
N ASN A 246 21.69 -18.37 -2.68
CA ASN A 246 21.20 -19.46 -3.53
C ASN A 246 21.50 -20.83 -2.91
N LEU A 247 21.02 -21.09 -1.68
CA LEU A 247 21.29 -22.36 -1.01
C LEU A 247 20.48 -23.50 -1.67
N PRO A 248 21.11 -24.61 -2.09
CA PRO A 248 20.44 -25.72 -2.76
C PRO A 248 19.79 -26.68 -1.74
N VAL A 249 18.83 -26.20 -0.95
CA VAL A 249 18.19 -26.97 0.14
C VAL A 249 17.48 -28.23 -0.36
N PHE A 250 16.97 -28.21 -1.60
CA PHE A 250 16.28 -29.35 -2.23
C PHE A 250 17.18 -30.19 -3.15
N GLY A 251 18.50 -30.02 -3.05
CA GLY A 251 19.49 -30.69 -3.89
C GLY A 251 19.92 -29.88 -5.12
N SER A 252 21.06 -30.26 -5.71
CA SER A 252 21.68 -29.55 -6.83
C SER A 252 20.83 -29.57 -8.10
N ALA A 253 20.14 -30.68 -8.37
CA ALA A 253 19.26 -30.83 -9.52
C ALA A 253 18.11 -29.82 -9.49
N ALA A 254 17.42 -29.70 -8.35
CA ALA A 254 16.31 -28.77 -8.19
C ALA A 254 16.78 -27.30 -8.25
N ALA A 255 17.95 -27.01 -7.67
CA ALA A 255 18.55 -25.68 -7.68
C ALA A 255 18.95 -25.22 -9.08
N HIS A 256 19.74 -26.01 -9.81
CA HIS A 256 20.32 -25.59 -11.09
C HIS A 256 19.40 -25.78 -12.30
N MET A 257 18.54 -26.81 -12.30
CA MET A 257 17.64 -27.06 -13.45
C MET A 257 16.27 -26.37 -13.29
N TRP A 258 15.83 -26.13 -12.05
CA TRP A 258 14.45 -25.67 -11.78
C TRP A 258 14.39 -24.43 -10.87
N LEU A 259 15.52 -23.81 -10.55
CA LEU A 259 15.61 -22.58 -9.74
C LEU A 259 15.02 -22.71 -8.32
N TRP A 260 14.90 -23.95 -7.81
CA TRP A 260 14.48 -24.21 -6.43
C TRP A 260 15.67 -24.06 -5.48
N THR A 261 16.05 -22.82 -5.22
CA THR A 261 17.01 -22.45 -4.17
C THR A 261 16.27 -21.85 -2.97
N PHE A 262 16.96 -21.72 -1.84
CA PHE A 262 16.48 -21.01 -0.66
C PHE A 262 17.40 -19.81 -0.38
N ASN A 263 16.80 -18.63 -0.25
CA ASN A 263 17.52 -17.42 0.14
C ASN A 263 17.16 -17.08 1.60
N PRO A 264 18.07 -17.31 2.59
CA PRO A 264 17.81 -17.03 4.01
C PRO A 264 17.83 -15.54 4.38
N SER A 265 17.57 -14.62 3.44
CA SER A 265 17.50 -13.19 3.75
C SER A 265 16.49 -12.93 4.86
N PHE A 266 16.97 -12.29 5.92
CA PHE A 266 16.14 -11.89 7.04
C PHE A 266 15.09 -10.87 6.61
N ALA A 267 15.37 -10.01 5.64
CA ALA A 267 14.35 -9.10 5.11
C ALA A 267 13.20 -9.86 4.45
N TYR A 268 13.44 -10.92 3.67
CA TYR A 268 12.34 -11.70 3.10
C TYR A 268 11.51 -12.43 4.16
N ILE A 269 12.15 -12.93 5.21
CA ILE A 269 11.45 -13.47 6.39
C ILE A 269 10.63 -12.35 7.06
N GLY A 270 11.21 -11.17 7.25
CA GLY A 270 10.52 -9.98 7.79
C GLY A 270 9.31 -9.56 6.93
N GLN A 271 9.44 -9.54 5.61
CA GLN A 271 8.35 -9.30 4.68
C GLN A 271 7.25 -10.35 4.88
N GLY A 272 7.62 -11.63 5.00
CA GLY A 272 6.68 -12.72 5.27
C GLY A 272 5.91 -12.54 6.57
N ILE A 273 6.57 -12.08 7.64
CA ILE A 273 5.94 -11.77 8.92
C ILE A 273 4.90 -10.64 8.76
N ILE A 274 5.24 -9.58 8.02
CA ILE A 274 4.36 -8.43 7.80
C ILE A 274 3.17 -8.81 6.89
N MET A 275 3.42 -9.57 5.83
CA MET A 275 2.38 -10.01 4.88
C MET A 275 1.38 -11.00 5.50
N GLY A 276 1.80 -11.69 6.56
CA GLY A 276 0.99 -12.65 7.29
C GLY A 276 0.97 -14.04 6.65
N THR A 277 0.57 -15.02 7.46
CA THR A 277 0.58 -16.45 7.11
C THR A 277 -0.32 -16.78 5.93
N GLU A 278 -1.51 -16.16 5.85
CA GLU A 278 -2.45 -16.45 4.77
C GLU A 278 -1.87 -16.07 3.39
N THR A 279 -1.42 -14.82 3.25
CA THR A 279 -0.85 -14.30 2.01
C THR A 279 0.37 -15.11 1.57
N THR A 280 1.27 -15.39 2.52
CA THR A 280 2.52 -16.11 2.24
C THR A 280 2.30 -17.58 1.89
N LEU A 281 1.30 -18.24 2.47
CA LEU A 281 0.91 -19.60 2.07
C LEU A 281 0.26 -19.64 0.68
N HIS A 282 -0.54 -18.64 0.33
CA HIS A 282 -1.09 -18.53 -1.03
C HIS A 282 0.03 -18.25 -2.06
N MET A 283 1.02 -17.44 -1.71
CA MET A 283 2.23 -17.29 -2.53
C MET A 283 2.99 -18.61 -2.67
N LEU A 284 3.16 -19.36 -1.58
CA LEU A 284 3.81 -20.68 -1.63
C LEU A 284 3.04 -21.65 -2.54
N LEU A 285 1.70 -21.66 -2.45
CA LEU A 285 0.85 -22.41 -3.37
C LEU A 285 1.12 -22.00 -4.83
N GLY A 286 1.21 -20.70 -5.10
CA GLY A 286 1.59 -20.17 -6.41
C GLY A 286 2.96 -20.66 -6.87
N ALA A 287 3.95 -20.68 -6.00
CA ALA A 287 5.28 -21.19 -6.34
C ALA A 287 5.25 -22.69 -6.65
N ILE A 288 4.53 -23.49 -5.86
CA ILE A 288 4.38 -24.93 -6.11
C ILE A 288 3.65 -25.19 -7.44
N VAL A 289 2.54 -24.49 -7.71
CA VAL A 289 1.77 -24.68 -8.94
C VAL A 289 2.53 -24.17 -10.15
N GLY A 290 3.09 -22.96 -10.10
CA GLY A 290 3.85 -22.35 -11.19
C GLY A 290 5.16 -23.08 -11.46
N TRP A 291 6.07 -23.09 -10.49
CA TRP A 291 7.43 -23.60 -10.66
C TRP A 291 7.54 -25.12 -10.46
N GLY A 292 6.74 -25.70 -9.58
CA GLY A 292 6.80 -27.14 -9.28
C GLY A 292 6.02 -28.02 -10.25
N ILE A 293 4.96 -27.48 -10.87
CA ILE A 293 4.06 -28.26 -11.74
C ILE A 293 4.07 -27.72 -13.17
N LEU A 294 3.67 -26.46 -13.37
CA LEU A 294 3.45 -25.90 -14.70
C LEU A 294 4.74 -25.70 -15.48
N SER A 295 5.80 -25.22 -14.85
CA SER A 295 7.10 -25.01 -15.48
C SER A 295 7.70 -26.33 -16.03
N PRO A 296 7.77 -27.43 -15.25
CA PRO A 296 8.18 -28.73 -15.76
C PRO A 296 7.31 -29.27 -16.89
N ILE A 297 5.99 -29.13 -16.78
CA ILE A 297 5.07 -29.57 -17.84
C ILE A 297 5.34 -28.79 -19.12
N ALA A 298 5.48 -27.47 -19.06
CA ALA A 298 5.73 -26.63 -20.22
C ALA A 298 7.06 -26.97 -20.92
N LYS A 299 8.12 -27.22 -20.13
CA LYS A 299 9.44 -27.61 -20.67
C LYS A 299 9.40 -29.01 -21.30
N TYR A 300 8.84 -30.01 -20.60
CA TYR A 300 8.81 -31.40 -21.07
C TYR A 300 7.89 -31.60 -22.29
N ARG A 301 6.82 -30.81 -22.39
CA ARG A 301 5.90 -30.82 -23.54
C ARG A 301 6.39 -29.97 -24.72
N GLY A 302 7.54 -29.30 -24.60
CA GLY A 302 8.11 -28.45 -25.63
C GLY A 302 7.33 -27.15 -25.89
N TRP A 303 6.50 -26.71 -24.94
CA TRP A 303 5.76 -25.43 -25.06
C TRP A 303 6.67 -24.22 -24.79
N ALA A 304 7.72 -24.42 -23.98
CA ALA A 304 8.74 -23.44 -23.67
C ALA A 304 10.14 -24.06 -23.90
N PRO A 305 10.70 -23.94 -25.12
CA PRO A 305 11.93 -24.64 -25.47
C PRO A 305 13.20 -24.02 -24.85
N GLY A 306 13.19 -22.72 -24.54
CA GLY A 306 14.32 -21.99 -23.95
C GLY A 306 14.63 -22.41 -22.52
N ASP A 307 15.75 -21.96 -21.97
CA ASP A 307 16.18 -22.32 -20.62
C ASP A 307 15.14 -21.93 -19.56
N VAL A 308 15.12 -22.65 -18.43
CA VAL A 308 14.09 -22.41 -17.41
C VAL A 308 14.13 -20.98 -16.88
N ASP A 309 15.30 -20.35 -16.83
CA ASP A 309 15.49 -18.97 -16.35
C ASP A 309 15.22 -17.88 -17.41
N ASP A 310 14.97 -18.26 -18.66
CA ASP A 310 14.69 -17.32 -19.74
C ASP A 310 13.26 -16.74 -19.64
N TRP A 311 13.16 -15.41 -19.76
CA TRP A 311 11.90 -14.67 -19.72
C TRP A 311 11.12 -14.68 -21.03
N GLU A 312 11.77 -14.95 -22.16
CA GLU A 312 11.13 -14.92 -23.48
C GLU A 312 10.71 -16.31 -23.96
N HIS A 313 11.64 -17.26 -24.01
CA HIS A 313 11.40 -18.59 -24.56
C HIS A 313 11.38 -19.68 -23.48
N GLY A 314 11.71 -19.33 -22.25
CA GLY A 314 11.81 -20.22 -21.10
C GLY A 314 10.48 -20.53 -20.41
N SER A 315 10.50 -21.56 -19.58
CA SER A 315 9.30 -21.94 -18.82
C SER A 315 8.94 -20.91 -17.75
N LYS A 316 9.89 -20.13 -17.25
CA LYS A 316 9.67 -18.91 -16.45
C LYS A 316 8.85 -17.87 -17.20
N GLY A 317 9.23 -17.53 -18.43
CA GLY A 317 8.44 -16.69 -19.34
C GLY A 317 7.00 -17.19 -19.51
N TRP A 318 6.87 -18.49 -19.74
CA TRP A 318 5.58 -19.13 -20.02
C TRP A 318 4.59 -19.08 -18.83
N ILE A 319 5.03 -19.37 -17.60
CA ILE A 319 4.16 -19.37 -16.42
C ILE A 319 3.68 -17.96 -16.02
N ILE A 320 4.40 -16.90 -16.41
CA ILE A 320 4.00 -15.52 -16.14
C ILE A 320 2.67 -15.20 -16.81
N TRP A 321 2.41 -15.69 -18.02
CA TRP A 321 1.13 -15.47 -18.71
C TRP A 321 -0.07 -16.01 -17.93
N ILE A 322 0.11 -17.15 -17.26
CA ILE A 322 -0.90 -17.75 -16.39
C ILE A 322 -1.07 -16.91 -15.13
N SER A 323 0.05 -16.49 -14.52
CA SER A 323 0.06 -15.58 -13.37
C SER A 323 -0.67 -14.26 -13.68
N LEU A 324 -0.38 -13.64 -14.83
CA LEU A 324 -1.01 -12.40 -15.30
C LEU A 324 -2.53 -12.55 -15.45
N ALA A 325 -3.00 -13.67 -16.01
CA ALA A 325 -4.41 -13.94 -16.16
C ALA A 325 -5.13 -14.04 -14.80
N ILE A 326 -4.49 -14.69 -13.81
CA ILE A 326 -4.98 -14.74 -12.43
C ILE A 326 -5.05 -13.33 -11.83
N MET A 327 -3.99 -12.53 -11.95
CA MET A 327 -3.97 -11.15 -11.43
C MET A 327 -5.06 -10.28 -12.04
N LEU A 328 -5.23 -10.38 -13.36
CA LEU A 328 -6.17 -9.56 -14.11
C LEU A 328 -7.61 -9.85 -13.69
N VAL A 329 -7.97 -11.13 -13.61
CA VAL A 329 -9.31 -11.54 -13.18
C VAL A 329 -9.56 -11.20 -11.72
N ASP A 330 -8.60 -11.48 -10.83
CA ASP A 330 -8.74 -11.16 -9.41
C ASP A 330 -8.98 -9.66 -9.20
N ALA A 331 -8.25 -8.82 -9.94
CA ALA A 331 -8.44 -7.37 -9.98
C ALA A 331 -9.82 -6.97 -10.51
N ILE A 332 -10.26 -7.52 -11.66
CA ILE A 332 -11.56 -7.22 -12.25
C ILE A 332 -12.70 -7.59 -11.29
N VAL A 333 -12.69 -8.82 -10.77
CA VAL A 333 -13.74 -9.34 -9.89
C VAL A 333 -13.78 -8.56 -8.57
N SER A 334 -12.62 -8.33 -7.95
CA SER A 334 -12.53 -7.59 -6.69
C SER A 334 -12.98 -6.14 -6.87
N LEU A 335 -12.53 -5.48 -7.94
CA LEU A 335 -12.91 -4.10 -8.20
C LEU A 335 -14.40 -3.97 -8.58
N ALA A 336 -14.92 -4.90 -9.39
CA ALA A 336 -16.34 -4.99 -9.70
C ALA A 336 -17.15 -5.13 -8.41
N TYR A 337 -16.76 -6.04 -7.51
CA TYR A 337 -17.44 -6.19 -6.22
C TYR A 337 -17.42 -4.88 -5.41
N VAL A 338 -16.25 -4.24 -5.23
CA VAL A 338 -16.15 -2.98 -4.47
C VAL A 338 -16.99 -1.87 -5.11
N GLY A 339 -16.94 -1.73 -6.44
CA GLY A 339 -17.71 -0.72 -7.18
C GLY A 339 -19.21 -0.95 -7.11
N PHE A 340 -19.65 -2.18 -7.34
CA PHE A 340 -21.07 -2.53 -7.36
C PHE A 340 -21.69 -2.64 -5.97
N ARG A 341 -20.95 -3.08 -4.95
CA ARG A 341 -21.47 -3.18 -3.58
C ARG A 341 -21.98 -1.84 -3.05
N GLY A 342 -21.28 -0.75 -3.33
CA GLY A 342 -21.73 0.60 -2.97
C GLY A 342 -23.01 1.04 -3.69
N VAL A 343 -23.21 0.59 -4.93
CA VAL A 343 -24.42 0.86 -5.72
C VAL A 343 -25.60 0.02 -5.21
N PHE A 344 -25.39 -1.28 -4.96
CA PHE A 344 -26.44 -2.21 -4.53
C PHE A 344 -26.89 -2.01 -3.07
N THR A 345 -26.02 -1.46 -2.22
CA THR A 345 -26.31 -1.24 -0.79
C THR A 345 -26.85 0.18 -0.51
N SER A 346 -26.91 1.05 -1.53
CA SER A 346 -27.42 2.41 -1.35
C SER A 346 -28.95 2.42 -1.22
N PRO A 347 -29.53 2.94 -0.12
CA PRO A 347 -30.97 3.00 0.06
C PRO A 347 -31.67 3.85 -1.02
N LYS A 348 -30.95 4.80 -1.63
CA LYS A 348 -31.46 5.58 -2.78
C LYS A 348 -31.64 4.71 -4.03
N VAL A 349 -30.70 3.80 -4.30
CA VAL A 349 -30.78 2.89 -5.44
C VAL A 349 -31.82 1.81 -5.19
N ALA A 350 -31.93 1.30 -3.96
CA ALA A 350 -33.01 0.39 -3.57
C ALA A 350 -34.40 1.05 -3.78
N ASN A 351 -34.58 2.32 -3.40
CA ASN A 351 -35.82 3.07 -3.65
C ASN A 351 -36.08 3.32 -5.14
N ILE A 352 -35.05 3.60 -5.94
CA ILE A 352 -35.19 3.75 -7.40
C ILE A 352 -35.60 2.41 -8.03
N ILE A 353 -34.93 1.31 -7.69
CA ILE A 353 -35.24 -0.04 -8.17
C ILE A 353 -36.64 -0.47 -7.72
N PHE A 354 -37.02 -0.19 -6.47
CA PHE A 354 -38.36 -0.45 -5.97
C PHE A 354 -39.41 0.36 -6.75
N SER A 355 -39.17 1.66 -6.98
CA SER A 355 -40.07 2.51 -7.77
C SER A 355 -40.18 2.07 -9.24
N LEU A 356 -39.10 1.56 -9.83
CA LEU A 356 -39.09 1.00 -11.19
C LEU A 356 -39.81 -0.34 -11.25
N ARG A 357 -39.58 -1.21 -10.26
CA ARG A 357 -40.25 -2.51 -10.14
C ARG A 357 -41.75 -2.34 -9.93
N GLN A 358 -42.16 -1.36 -9.11
CA GLN A 358 -43.55 -1.01 -8.88
C GLN A 358 -44.20 -0.42 -10.15
N ARG A 359 -43.51 0.44 -10.90
CA ARG A 359 -44.00 0.94 -12.20
C ARG A 359 -44.20 -0.15 -13.24
N VAL A 360 -43.26 -1.10 -13.34
CA VAL A 360 -43.36 -2.23 -14.27
C VAL A 360 -44.49 -3.18 -13.84
N TYR A 361 -44.71 -3.35 -12.53
CA TYR A 361 -45.78 -4.19 -12.00
C TYR A 361 -47.18 -3.57 -12.22
N GLU A 362 -47.33 -2.26 -12.02
CA GLU A 362 -48.63 -1.57 -12.13
C GLU A 362 -48.99 -1.18 -13.57
N HIS A 363 -48.01 -0.87 -14.43
CA HIS A 363 -48.27 -0.29 -15.76
C HIS A 363 -47.61 -1.06 -16.93
N GLY A 364 -46.96 -2.20 -16.66
CA GLY A 364 -46.20 -2.94 -17.67
C GLY A 364 -45.02 -2.15 -18.26
N ILE A 365 -44.41 -2.65 -19.34
CA ILE A 365 -43.20 -2.08 -19.96
C ILE A 365 -43.47 -0.68 -20.56
N SER A 366 -44.73 -0.36 -20.88
CA SER A 366 -45.14 0.96 -21.40
C SER A 366 -45.13 2.08 -20.34
N GLY A 367 -45.09 1.74 -19.05
CA GLY A 367 -44.97 2.70 -17.94
C GLY A 367 -43.60 3.39 -17.82
N LEU A 368 -42.57 2.88 -18.52
CA LEU A 368 -41.23 3.47 -18.55
C LEU A 368 -41.16 4.77 -19.37
N TRP A 369 -42.14 5.04 -20.24
CA TRP A 369 -42.11 6.13 -21.23
C TRP A 369 -43.11 7.27 -20.96
N LYS A 370 -43.86 7.24 -19.84
CA LYS A 370 -44.79 8.32 -19.47
C LYS A 370 -44.06 9.45 -18.70
N PRO A 371 -44.27 10.74 -19.03
CA PRO A 371 -43.69 11.84 -18.30
C PRO A 371 -44.29 11.96 -16.89
N GLN A 372 -43.45 12.36 -15.94
CA GLN A 372 -43.74 12.46 -14.52
C GLN A 372 -44.79 13.55 -14.23
N SER A 373 -46.00 13.17 -13.82
CA SER A 373 -46.94 14.11 -13.19
C SER A 373 -46.62 14.21 -11.69
N HIS A 374 -46.18 15.38 -11.24
CA HIS A 374 -46.01 15.67 -9.81
C HIS A 374 -47.38 15.64 -9.11
N VAL A 375 -47.68 14.56 -8.40
CA VAL A 375 -48.81 14.49 -7.48
C VAL A 375 -48.27 14.78 -6.08
N TYR A 376 -48.68 15.91 -5.52
CA TYR A 376 -48.50 16.25 -4.12
C TYR A 376 -49.29 15.25 -3.26
N SER A 377 -48.61 14.55 -2.35
CA SER A 377 -49.29 13.78 -1.30
C SER A 377 -49.73 14.74 -0.18
N PRO A 378 -51.03 14.82 0.17
CA PRO A 378 -51.46 15.65 1.28
C PRO A 378 -51.16 14.92 2.60
N LEU A 379 -50.49 15.60 3.52
CA LEU A 379 -50.38 15.17 4.92
C LEU A 379 -51.78 15.27 5.55
N LEU A 380 -52.30 14.15 6.05
CA LEU A 380 -53.52 14.10 6.87
C LEU A 380 -53.29 14.84 8.20
N PRO A 381 -54.23 15.69 8.65
CA PRO A 381 -54.17 16.30 9.98
C PRO A 381 -54.80 15.36 11.01
N ALA A 382 -54.04 15.01 12.05
CA ALA A 382 -54.57 14.37 13.25
C ALA A 382 -54.52 15.38 14.41
N ASP A 383 -55.64 16.04 14.65
CA ASP A 383 -56.07 16.52 15.98
C ASP A 383 -56.24 15.27 16.90
N THR A 384 -55.96 15.21 18.20
CA THR A 384 -55.78 16.17 19.31
C THR A 384 -55.23 15.42 20.54
N ALA A 385 -54.53 16.15 21.43
CA ALA A 385 -54.17 15.84 22.84
C ALA A 385 -53.20 14.65 23.08
N ASP A 386 -52.04 14.81 23.72
CA ASP A 386 -51.88 15.35 25.08
C ASP A 386 -50.49 16.00 25.28
N ARG A 387 -50.42 16.94 26.23
CA ARG A 387 -49.28 17.80 26.53
C ARG A 387 -48.19 17.03 27.29
N THR A 388 -46.94 17.13 26.84
CA THR A 388 -45.78 17.11 27.73
C THR A 388 -44.65 17.97 27.15
N GLU A 389 -44.07 18.79 28.01
CA GLU A 389 -43.06 19.83 27.79
C GLU A 389 -41.75 19.39 27.10
N PRO A 390 -40.94 20.34 26.59
CA PRO A 390 -39.99 20.10 25.51
C PRO A 390 -38.74 19.38 26.01
N ARG A 391 -38.50 18.16 25.50
CA ARG A 391 -37.16 17.60 25.49
C ARG A 391 -36.37 18.29 24.39
N GLY A 392 -35.21 18.82 24.79
CA GLY A 392 -34.31 19.64 23.99
C GLY A 392 -34.04 19.06 22.62
N GLY A 393 -33.82 19.97 21.67
CA GLY A 393 -33.39 19.63 20.32
C GLY A 393 -32.25 18.64 20.38
N GLU A 394 -32.46 17.49 19.74
CA GLU A 394 -31.38 16.69 19.24
C GLU A 394 -30.65 17.58 18.23
N ASP A 395 -29.55 18.20 18.69
CA ASP A 395 -28.52 18.71 17.80
C ASP A 395 -28.23 17.58 16.81
N GLU A 396 -28.46 17.81 15.51
CA GLU A 396 -27.93 16.95 14.47
C GLU A 396 -26.43 16.77 14.78
N ASP A 397 -26.01 15.55 15.08
CA ASP A 397 -24.61 15.19 15.34
C ASP A 397 -23.72 15.80 14.24
N GLU A 398 -23.14 16.99 14.47
CA GLU A 398 -22.14 17.55 13.60
C GLU A 398 -20.94 16.60 13.65
N ASP A 399 -20.83 15.74 12.64
CA ASP A 399 -19.71 14.84 12.38
C ASP A 399 -18.39 15.48 12.86
N GLU A 400 -17.87 15.01 14.01
CA GLU A 400 -16.78 15.65 14.74
C GLU A 400 -15.49 15.63 13.89
N ASP A 401 -15.18 16.77 13.25
CA ASP A 401 -14.03 16.94 12.34
C ASP A 401 -13.06 17.99 12.88
N ALA A 402 -11.79 17.92 12.48
CA ALA A 402 -10.68 18.77 12.97
C ALA A 402 -11.04 20.27 12.91
N PRO A 403 -10.50 21.15 13.76
CA PRO A 403 -10.81 22.57 13.70
C PRO A 403 -10.62 23.19 12.30
N PRO A 404 -11.47 24.14 11.84
CA PRO A 404 -11.41 24.68 10.47
C PRO A 404 -10.03 25.23 10.06
N HIS A 405 -9.25 25.77 10.99
CA HIS A 405 -7.90 26.30 10.74
C HIS A 405 -6.85 25.22 10.46
N GLN A 406 -7.10 23.97 10.90
CA GLN A 406 -6.25 22.80 10.67
C GLN A 406 -6.64 22.04 9.39
N ARG A 407 -7.79 22.37 8.81
CA ARG A 407 -8.25 21.80 7.53
C ARG A 407 -7.59 22.52 6.36
N ILE A 408 -7.57 21.86 5.22
CA ILE A 408 -7.09 22.42 3.95
C ILE A 408 -8.29 23.08 3.28
N GLY A 409 -8.18 24.37 2.92
CA GLY A 409 -9.29 25.11 2.34
C GLY A 409 -9.70 24.57 0.97
N GLY A 410 -11.01 24.42 0.72
CA GLY A 410 -11.51 23.85 -0.54
C GLY A 410 -11.05 24.60 -1.80
N ARG A 411 -10.90 25.94 -1.73
CA ARG A 411 -10.33 26.74 -2.83
C ARG A 411 -8.87 26.36 -3.13
N MET A 412 -8.07 26.17 -2.09
CA MET A 412 -6.68 25.75 -2.22
C MET A 412 -6.59 24.35 -2.85
N VAL A 413 -7.45 23.43 -2.43
CA VAL A 413 -7.53 22.07 -3.01
C VAL A 413 -7.86 22.14 -4.50
N ALA A 414 -8.89 22.91 -4.89
CA ALA A 414 -9.28 23.02 -6.29
C ALA A 414 -8.17 23.59 -7.17
N ILE A 415 -7.52 24.68 -6.72
CA ILE A 415 -6.39 25.29 -7.44
C ILE A 415 -5.21 24.32 -7.53
N SER A 416 -4.85 23.68 -6.41
CA SER A 416 -3.71 22.75 -6.36
C SER A 416 -3.96 21.51 -7.19
N LEU A 417 -5.21 21.05 -7.28
CA LEU A 417 -5.59 19.88 -8.07
C LEU A 417 -5.43 20.20 -9.55
N LEU A 418 -6.01 21.31 -10.03
CA LEU A 418 -5.85 21.74 -11.42
C LEU A 418 -4.38 22.00 -11.77
N ALA A 419 -3.62 22.64 -10.88
CA ALA A 419 -2.19 22.87 -11.07
C ALA A 419 -1.40 21.56 -11.13
N SER A 420 -1.69 20.60 -10.25
CA SER A 420 -1.01 19.29 -10.24
C SER A 420 -1.34 18.43 -11.46
N ILE A 421 -2.58 18.49 -11.96
CA ILE A 421 -3.00 17.82 -13.20
C ILE A 421 -2.28 18.45 -14.39
N ALA A 422 -2.27 19.79 -14.47
CA ALA A 422 -1.57 20.50 -15.54
C ALA A 422 -0.05 20.20 -15.51
N LEU A 423 0.55 20.15 -14.32
CA LEU A 423 1.96 19.78 -14.15
C LEU A 423 2.22 18.34 -14.60
N CYS A 424 1.36 17.39 -14.22
CA CYS A 424 1.45 15.99 -14.66
C CYS A 424 1.38 15.88 -16.20
N VAL A 425 0.39 16.51 -16.82
CA VAL A 425 0.25 16.50 -18.29
C VAL A 425 1.45 17.16 -18.97
N PHE A 426 1.90 18.31 -18.46
CA PHE A 426 3.02 19.05 -19.01
C PHE A 426 4.33 18.26 -18.93
N THR A 427 4.67 17.70 -17.77
CA THR A 427 5.90 16.93 -17.57
C THR A 427 5.94 15.66 -18.41
N ILE A 428 4.82 14.94 -18.53
CA ILE A 428 4.70 13.78 -19.43
C ILE A 428 4.89 14.21 -20.88
N HIS A 429 4.33 15.36 -21.29
CA HIS A 429 4.54 15.89 -22.63
C HIS A 429 5.99 16.33 -22.87
N VAL A 430 6.68 16.87 -21.87
CA VAL A 430 8.11 17.22 -21.98
C VAL A 430 8.99 15.96 -22.14
N VAL A 431 8.64 14.86 -21.47
CA VAL A 431 9.45 13.64 -21.49
C VAL A 431 9.10 12.73 -22.68
N PHE A 432 7.83 12.66 -23.07
CA PHE A 432 7.30 11.69 -24.05
C PHE A 432 6.47 12.33 -25.17
N GLY A 433 6.50 13.65 -25.35
CA GLY A 433 5.56 14.38 -26.21
C GLY A 433 5.51 13.94 -27.67
N ASP A 434 6.64 13.49 -28.21
CA ASP A 434 6.72 12.97 -29.58
C ASP A 434 6.10 11.57 -29.74
N LEU A 435 5.94 10.83 -28.63
CA LEU A 435 5.54 9.43 -28.63
C LEU A 435 4.15 9.19 -28.02
N VAL A 436 3.72 10.07 -27.11
CA VAL A 436 2.46 9.95 -26.37
C VAL A 436 1.58 11.17 -26.65
N PRO A 437 0.40 10.98 -27.26
CA PRO A 437 -0.47 12.09 -27.60
C PRO A 437 -1.10 12.71 -26.34
N LEU A 438 -1.25 14.03 -26.33
CA LEU A 438 -1.69 14.80 -25.16
C LEU A 438 -3.07 14.40 -24.63
N TYR A 439 -3.98 13.98 -25.53
CA TYR A 439 -5.30 13.49 -25.13
C TYR A 439 -5.21 12.21 -24.31
N ALA A 440 -4.27 11.30 -24.61
CA ALA A 440 -4.10 10.04 -23.90
C ALA A 440 -3.64 10.30 -22.46
N THR A 441 -2.66 11.19 -22.28
CA THR A 441 -2.19 11.60 -20.95
C THR A 441 -3.31 12.24 -20.13
N THR A 442 -4.11 13.12 -20.74
CA THR A 442 -5.22 13.80 -20.06
C THR A 442 -6.27 12.79 -19.58
N ILE A 443 -6.68 11.85 -20.46
CA ILE A 443 -7.61 10.79 -20.11
C ILE A 443 -7.03 9.89 -19.00
N ALA A 444 -5.73 9.60 -19.03
CA ALA A 444 -5.07 8.75 -18.04
C ALA A 444 -5.15 9.38 -16.64
N VAL A 445 -4.86 10.68 -16.53
CA VAL A 445 -4.96 11.40 -15.25
C VAL A 445 -6.39 11.42 -14.74
N LEU A 446 -7.38 11.73 -15.59
CA LEU A 446 -8.79 11.76 -15.18
C LEU A 446 -9.27 10.38 -14.70
N MET A 447 -8.89 9.33 -15.40
CA MET A 447 -9.20 7.95 -15.00
C MET A 447 -8.50 7.57 -13.69
N ALA A 448 -7.24 7.98 -13.50
CA ALA A 448 -6.50 7.75 -12.26
C ALA A 448 -7.24 8.32 -11.04
N LEU A 449 -7.82 9.52 -11.16
CA LEU A 449 -8.64 10.12 -10.09
C LEU A 449 -9.84 9.24 -9.74
N VAL A 450 -10.58 8.75 -10.75
CA VAL A 450 -11.74 7.89 -10.53
C VAL A 450 -11.34 6.57 -9.86
N LEU A 451 -10.29 5.92 -10.37
CA LEU A 451 -9.82 4.64 -9.84
C LEU A 451 -9.24 4.78 -8.42
N SER A 452 -8.65 5.93 -8.09
CA SER A 452 -8.13 6.19 -6.74
C SER A 452 -9.22 6.20 -5.67
N ILE A 453 -10.46 6.60 -5.99
CA ILE A 453 -11.61 6.52 -5.06
C ILE A 453 -11.85 5.06 -4.63
N MET A 454 -11.78 4.14 -5.60
CA MET A 454 -11.97 2.72 -5.35
C MET A 454 -10.81 2.14 -4.56
N GLY A 455 -9.57 2.53 -4.91
CA GLY A 455 -8.36 2.14 -4.19
C GLY A 455 -8.37 2.56 -2.73
N VAL A 456 -8.71 3.82 -2.45
CA VAL A 456 -8.82 4.37 -1.09
C VAL A 456 -9.87 3.63 -0.26
N ARG A 457 -11.03 3.31 -0.84
CA ARG A 457 -12.08 2.57 -0.12
C ARG A 457 -11.67 1.13 0.19
N ALA A 458 -11.11 0.42 -0.80
CA ALA A 458 -10.60 -0.93 -0.60
C ALA A 458 -9.51 -0.95 0.49
N LEU A 459 -8.60 0.03 0.47
CA LEU A 459 -7.57 0.23 1.48
C LEU A 459 -8.18 0.50 2.87
N GLY A 460 -9.20 1.36 2.96
CA GLY A 460 -9.88 1.66 4.23
C GLY A 460 -10.62 0.47 4.85
N GLU A 461 -11.14 -0.45 4.03
CA GLU A 461 -11.85 -1.65 4.50
C GLU A 461 -10.93 -2.83 4.79
N THR A 462 -9.88 -3.03 3.96
CA THR A 462 -9.12 -4.29 3.91
C THR A 462 -7.63 -4.14 4.15
N ASP A 463 -7.14 -2.92 4.33
CA ASP A 463 -5.71 -2.57 4.42
C ASP A 463 -4.87 -2.88 3.18
N LEU A 464 -5.53 -3.27 2.08
CA LEU A 464 -4.89 -3.55 0.81
C LEU A 464 -5.33 -2.49 -0.20
N ASN A 465 -4.36 -1.75 -0.73
CA ASN A 465 -4.59 -0.87 -1.87
C ASN A 465 -4.40 -1.71 -3.14
N PRO A 466 -5.45 -2.01 -3.93
CA PRO A 466 -5.36 -2.86 -5.12
C PRO A 466 -4.71 -2.13 -6.31
N VAL A 467 -3.61 -1.43 -6.05
CA VAL A 467 -2.87 -0.57 -6.98
C VAL A 467 -2.50 -1.32 -8.26
N SER A 468 -1.98 -2.53 -8.09
CA SER A 468 -1.62 -3.43 -9.21
C SER A 468 -2.82 -3.88 -10.05
N GLY A 469 -4.02 -3.94 -9.47
CA GLY A 469 -5.25 -4.25 -10.19
C GLY A 469 -5.83 -3.03 -10.90
N ILE A 470 -5.79 -1.88 -10.24
CA ILE A 470 -6.18 -0.57 -10.78
C ILE A 470 -5.37 -0.23 -12.03
N SER A 471 -4.05 -0.43 -11.99
CA SER A 471 -3.19 -0.16 -13.15
C SER A 471 -3.45 -1.09 -14.32
N LYS A 472 -3.76 -2.37 -14.10
CA LYS A 472 -4.11 -3.32 -15.18
C LYS A 472 -5.44 -3.00 -15.84
N LEU A 473 -6.41 -2.51 -15.06
CA LEU A 473 -7.68 -2.02 -15.61
C LEU A 473 -7.48 -0.76 -16.44
N ALA A 474 -6.59 0.13 -16.01
CA ALA A 474 -6.16 1.26 -16.80
C ALA A 474 -5.54 0.81 -18.14
N GLN A 475 -4.65 -0.19 -18.12
CA GLN A 475 -4.06 -0.78 -19.32
C GLN A 475 -5.13 -1.39 -20.25
N LEU A 476 -6.13 -2.11 -19.72
CA LEU A 476 -7.24 -2.64 -20.51
C LEU A 476 -8.07 -1.53 -21.17
N PHE A 477 -8.38 -0.47 -20.42
CA PHE A 477 -9.16 0.65 -20.94
C PHE A 477 -8.42 1.38 -22.07
N PHE A 478 -7.11 1.61 -21.90
CA PHE A 478 -6.30 2.27 -22.92
C PHE A 478 -6.10 1.44 -24.19
N ALA A 479 -6.17 0.11 -24.09
CA ALA A 479 -6.17 -0.75 -25.27
C ALA A 479 -7.42 -0.58 -26.16
N ILE A 480 -8.54 -0.10 -25.60
CA ILE A 480 -9.76 0.18 -26.36
C ILE A 480 -9.68 1.54 -27.07
N ILE A 481 -9.01 2.51 -26.44
CA ILE A 481 -8.93 3.90 -26.94
C ILE A 481 -7.81 4.07 -27.97
N ILE A 482 -6.68 3.40 -27.76
CA ILE A 482 -5.49 3.54 -28.60
C ILE A 482 -5.50 2.44 -29.66
N PRO A 483 -5.54 2.77 -30.96
CA PRO A 483 -5.49 1.78 -32.03
C PRO A 483 -4.25 0.90 -31.92
N GLN A 484 -4.42 -0.42 -32.06
CA GLN A 484 -3.30 -1.38 -32.04
C GLN A 484 -2.31 -1.17 -33.19
N THR A 485 -2.73 -0.51 -34.28
CA THR A 485 -1.88 -0.13 -35.41
C THR A 485 -0.92 1.01 -35.07
N HIS A 486 -1.11 1.71 -33.95
CA HIS A 486 -0.21 2.77 -33.51
C HIS A 486 1.10 2.16 -33.00
N LYS A 487 2.25 2.59 -33.56
CA LYS A 487 3.58 2.05 -33.22
C LYS A 487 3.92 2.17 -31.74
N SER A 488 3.48 3.24 -31.09
CA SER A 488 3.70 3.48 -29.66
C SER A 488 2.57 2.95 -28.77
N SER A 489 1.70 2.04 -29.24
CA SER A 489 0.53 1.57 -28.49
C SER A 489 0.92 0.95 -27.14
N VAL A 490 1.97 0.12 -27.11
CA VAL A 490 2.53 -0.49 -25.89
C VAL A 490 3.06 0.57 -24.93
N LEU A 491 3.83 1.53 -25.44
CA LEU A 491 4.36 2.65 -24.66
C LEU A 491 3.25 3.50 -24.03
N ILE A 492 2.26 3.93 -24.82
CA ILE A 492 1.13 4.73 -24.33
C ILE A 492 0.37 3.96 -23.24
N ASN A 493 0.20 2.65 -23.42
CA ASN A 493 -0.44 1.77 -22.45
C ASN A 493 0.33 1.72 -21.11
N LEU A 494 1.66 1.58 -21.16
CA LEU A 494 2.53 1.60 -19.98
C LEU A 494 2.44 2.93 -19.22
N ILE A 495 2.55 4.05 -19.93
CA ILE A 495 2.48 5.40 -19.34
C ILE A 495 1.12 5.63 -18.69
N ALA A 496 0.02 5.26 -19.35
CA ALA A 496 -1.32 5.43 -18.80
C ALA A 496 -1.56 4.58 -17.53
N GLY A 497 -1.06 3.35 -17.53
CA GLY A 497 -1.10 2.51 -16.34
C GLY A 497 -0.26 3.10 -15.20
N ALA A 498 0.94 3.64 -15.49
CA ALA A 498 1.83 4.26 -14.50
C ALA A 498 1.17 5.46 -13.81
N VAL A 499 0.52 6.33 -14.59
CA VAL A 499 -0.24 7.47 -14.07
C VAL A 499 -1.36 6.99 -13.15
N SER A 500 -2.08 5.94 -13.55
CA SER A 500 -3.17 5.38 -12.72
C SER A 500 -2.66 4.76 -11.43
N GLU A 501 -1.51 4.09 -11.48
CA GLU A 501 -0.82 3.52 -10.32
C GLU A 501 -0.43 4.63 -9.33
N ALA A 502 0.27 5.65 -9.81
CA ALA A 502 0.77 6.77 -9.02
C ALA A 502 -0.37 7.48 -8.26
N GLY A 503 -1.47 7.77 -8.96
CA GLY A 503 -2.62 8.47 -8.38
C GLY A 503 -3.32 7.67 -7.28
N ALA A 504 -3.59 6.38 -7.53
CA ALA A 504 -4.26 5.51 -6.57
C ALA A 504 -3.38 5.18 -5.35
N LEU A 505 -2.08 5.01 -5.56
CA LEU A 505 -1.10 4.78 -4.50
C LEU A 505 -1.03 5.97 -3.54
N GLN A 506 -0.72 7.16 -4.05
CA GLN A 506 -0.55 8.37 -3.24
C GLN A 506 -1.83 8.79 -2.49
N ALA A 507 -2.99 8.66 -3.15
CA ALA A 507 -4.26 8.94 -2.49
C ALA A 507 -4.52 7.96 -1.33
N GLY A 508 -4.19 6.68 -1.53
CA GLY A 508 -4.28 5.66 -0.49
C GLY A 508 -3.34 5.94 0.70
N ASP A 509 -2.08 6.25 0.40
CA ASP A 509 -1.06 6.51 1.43
C ASP A 509 -1.42 7.71 2.30
N LEU A 510 -1.81 8.83 1.69
CA LEU A 510 -2.24 10.00 2.46
C LEU A 510 -3.50 9.69 3.30
N MET A 511 -4.39 8.80 2.87
CA MET A 511 -5.55 8.40 3.70
C MET A 511 -5.15 7.56 4.91
N GLN A 512 -4.18 6.66 4.78
CA GLN A 512 -3.63 5.90 5.92
C GLN A 512 -3.03 6.86 6.95
N ASP A 513 -2.23 7.81 6.48
CA ASP A 513 -1.63 8.85 7.31
C ASP A 513 -2.70 9.70 8.00
N LEU A 514 -3.66 10.23 7.23
CA LEU A 514 -4.73 11.06 7.77
C LEU A 514 -5.60 10.30 8.78
N LYS A 515 -5.72 8.98 8.64
CA LYS A 515 -6.32 8.15 9.70
C LYS A 515 -5.46 8.18 10.97
N THR A 516 -4.17 7.91 10.85
CA THR A 516 -3.24 7.96 11.99
C THR A 516 -3.31 9.30 12.71
N GLY A 517 -3.23 10.40 11.97
CA GLY A 517 -3.30 11.74 12.53
C GLY A 517 -4.67 12.08 13.12
N HIS A 518 -5.77 11.64 12.49
CA HIS A 518 -7.11 11.83 13.05
C HIS A 518 -7.28 11.13 14.40
N LEU A 519 -6.73 9.92 14.58
CA LEU A 519 -6.77 9.18 15.84
C LEU A 519 -5.91 9.83 16.94
N LEU A 520 -4.88 10.57 16.56
CA LEU A 520 -3.92 11.21 17.47
C LEU A 520 -4.11 12.73 17.60
N GLY A 521 -5.15 13.30 16.99
CA GLY A 521 -5.40 14.74 17.00
C GLY A 521 -4.40 15.60 16.21
N ALA A 522 -3.64 15.02 15.27
CA ALA A 522 -2.72 15.78 14.42
C ALA A 522 -3.46 16.56 13.32
N ALA A 523 -2.97 17.75 12.99
CA ALA A 523 -3.59 18.61 12.00
C ALA A 523 -3.52 18.00 10.57
N PRO A 524 -4.65 17.79 9.87
CA PRO A 524 -4.67 17.27 8.49
C PRO A 524 -3.83 18.09 7.51
N LYS A 525 -3.81 19.42 7.68
CA LYS A 525 -2.99 20.34 6.88
C LYS A 525 -1.50 20.07 7.03
N ALA A 526 -1.04 19.72 8.23
CA ALA A 526 0.38 19.44 8.47
C ALA A 526 0.81 18.14 7.78
N GLN A 527 -0.03 17.11 7.84
CA GLN A 527 0.21 15.82 7.18
C GLN A 527 0.20 15.96 5.65
N PHE A 528 -0.74 16.73 5.09
CA PHE A 528 -0.75 17.02 3.66
C PHE A 528 0.54 17.68 3.19
N TRP A 529 1.02 18.72 3.88
CA TRP A 529 2.28 19.36 3.52
C TRP A 529 3.48 18.45 3.76
N GLY A 530 3.46 17.64 4.82
CA GLY A 530 4.45 16.61 5.07
C GLY A 530 4.55 15.62 3.89
N GLN A 531 3.41 15.13 3.40
CA GLN A 531 3.33 14.23 2.25
C GLN A 531 3.83 14.90 0.97
N VAL A 532 3.45 16.16 0.71
CA VAL A 532 3.93 16.92 -0.46
C VAL A 532 5.44 17.10 -0.43
N ILE A 533 6.02 17.45 0.72
CA ILE A 533 7.48 17.61 0.90
C ILE A 533 8.18 16.27 0.71
N GLY A 534 7.70 15.22 1.38
CA GLY A 534 8.23 13.86 1.29
C GLY A 534 8.19 13.34 -0.15
N ALA A 535 7.05 13.45 -0.82
CA ALA A 535 6.87 13.01 -2.20
C ALA A 535 7.78 13.79 -3.18
N THR A 536 7.94 15.11 -2.99
CA THR A 536 8.86 15.91 -3.81
C THR A 536 10.31 15.47 -3.64
N ALA A 537 10.78 15.34 -2.39
CA ALA A 537 12.13 14.89 -2.09
C ALA A 537 12.36 13.45 -2.58
N GLY A 538 11.37 12.58 -2.39
CA GLY A 538 11.38 11.18 -2.82
C GLY A 538 11.40 11.04 -4.34
N ALA A 539 10.65 11.87 -5.09
CA ALA A 539 10.65 11.89 -6.54
C ALA A 539 12.06 12.18 -7.10
N ILE A 540 12.70 13.22 -6.58
CA ILE A 540 14.06 13.61 -6.96
C ILE A 540 15.06 12.52 -6.55
N LEU A 541 15.02 12.09 -5.29
CA LEU A 541 15.96 11.11 -4.77
C LEU A 541 15.83 9.76 -5.47
N SER A 542 14.61 9.28 -5.74
CA SER A 542 14.38 7.98 -6.38
C SER A 542 14.98 7.92 -7.78
N ALA A 543 14.94 9.04 -8.53
CA ALA A 543 15.60 9.13 -9.83
C ALA A 543 17.12 8.97 -9.73
N PHE A 544 17.75 9.60 -8.72
CA PHE A 544 19.17 9.44 -8.46
C PHE A 544 19.51 8.01 -8.00
N ILE A 545 18.77 7.47 -7.03
CA ILE A 545 18.98 6.11 -6.53
C ILE A 545 18.86 5.13 -7.69
N TYR A 546 17.80 5.21 -8.50
CA TYR A 546 17.62 4.35 -9.66
C TYR A 546 18.84 4.40 -10.59
N ARG A 547 19.32 5.60 -10.93
CA ARG A 547 20.50 5.77 -11.78
C ARG A 547 21.78 5.19 -11.16
N ILE A 548 21.95 5.31 -9.84
CA ILE A 548 23.09 4.68 -9.14
C ILE A 548 23.00 3.16 -9.28
N TYR A 549 21.83 2.56 -9.02
CA TYR A 549 21.65 1.11 -9.15
C TYR A 549 21.91 0.62 -10.59
N THR A 550 21.37 1.29 -11.61
CA THR A 550 21.56 0.88 -13.01
C THR A 550 22.99 1.08 -13.51
N ASN A 551 23.77 1.98 -12.91
CA ASN A 551 25.17 2.17 -13.27
C ASN A 551 26.11 1.18 -12.57
N VAL A 552 25.73 0.71 -11.37
CA VAL A 552 26.56 -0.16 -10.53
C VAL A 552 26.26 -1.64 -10.75
N TYR A 553 25.00 -1.98 -11.04
CA TYR A 553 24.54 -3.35 -11.25
C TYR A 553 24.02 -3.57 -12.65
N THR A 554 24.21 -4.79 -13.16
CA THR A 554 23.53 -5.26 -14.38
C THR A 554 22.05 -5.49 -14.08
N ILE A 555 21.19 -4.76 -14.80
CA ILE A 555 19.73 -4.86 -14.68
C ILE A 555 19.14 -4.99 -16.09
N PRO A 556 18.34 -6.03 -16.38
CA PRO A 556 18.01 -7.17 -15.53
C PRO A 556 19.22 -8.09 -15.27
N GLY A 557 19.27 -8.74 -14.10
CA GLY A 557 20.31 -9.71 -13.75
C GLY A 557 19.91 -10.60 -12.58
N ASP A 558 20.84 -11.45 -12.11
CA ASP A 558 20.59 -12.45 -11.06
C ASP A 558 20.10 -11.83 -9.74
N LEU A 559 20.72 -10.70 -9.35
CA LEU A 559 20.36 -10.00 -8.13
C LEU A 559 19.10 -9.16 -8.31
N PHE A 560 19.02 -8.39 -9.40
CA PHE A 560 17.92 -7.47 -9.71
C PHE A 560 17.15 -7.94 -10.95
N GLN A 561 16.16 -8.81 -10.71
CA GLN A 561 15.39 -9.46 -11.78
C GLN A 561 14.33 -8.57 -12.41
N VAL A 562 13.94 -7.46 -11.76
CA VAL A 562 12.86 -6.54 -12.17
C VAL A 562 11.55 -7.26 -12.57
N PRO A 563 11.04 -8.21 -11.76
CA PRO A 563 9.89 -9.04 -12.15
C PRO A 563 8.63 -8.21 -12.44
N THR A 564 8.45 -7.10 -11.73
CA THR A 564 7.34 -6.18 -11.97
C THR A 564 7.40 -5.59 -13.38
N ALA A 565 8.58 -5.26 -13.90
CA ALA A 565 8.72 -4.73 -15.26
C ALA A 565 8.19 -5.70 -16.32
N TYR A 566 8.49 -7.00 -16.17
CA TYR A 566 7.94 -8.06 -17.04
C TYR A 566 6.41 -8.14 -16.96
N VAL A 567 5.85 -8.05 -15.74
CA VAL A 567 4.39 -8.02 -15.55
C VAL A 567 3.74 -6.84 -16.27
N TRP A 568 4.38 -5.67 -16.23
CA TRP A 568 3.90 -4.44 -16.88
C TRP A 568 3.94 -4.54 -18.41
N ILE A 569 5.09 -4.89 -18.99
CA ILE A 569 5.27 -4.96 -20.45
C ILE A 569 4.43 -6.08 -21.06
N PHE A 570 4.35 -7.26 -20.43
CA PHE A 570 3.54 -8.36 -20.93
C PHE A 570 2.05 -8.07 -20.86
N THR A 571 1.59 -7.35 -19.82
CA THR A 571 0.19 -6.89 -19.79
C THR A 571 -0.07 -5.91 -20.93
N ALA A 572 0.81 -4.92 -21.15
CA ALA A 572 0.67 -3.96 -22.23
C ALA A 572 0.64 -4.64 -23.61
N ARG A 573 1.54 -5.61 -23.86
CA ARG A 573 1.60 -6.43 -25.07
C ARG A 573 0.35 -7.30 -25.26
N LEU A 574 -0.15 -7.92 -24.19
CA LEU A 574 -1.36 -8.74 -24.23
C LEU A 574 -2.56 -7.97 -24.76
N VAL A 575 -2.78 -6.79 -24.18
CA VAL A 575 -3.97 -5.98 -24.48
C VAL A 575 -3.86 -5.24 -25.81
N THR A 576 -2.63 -5.01 -26.30
CA THR A 576 -2.36 -4.40 -27.61
C THR A 576 -2.25 -5.41 -28.75
N GLY A 577 -2.40 -6.71 -28.49
CA GLY A 577 -2.56 -7.73 -29.53
C GLY A 577 -1.31 -8.55 -29.85
N SER A 578 -0.26 -8.48 -29.03
CA SER A 578 0.87 -9.40 -29.13
C SER A 578 0.42 -10.83 -28.83
N GLY A 579 0.83 -11.79 -29.67
CA GLY A 579 0.45 -13.20 -29.50
C GLY A 579 0.95 -13.80 -28.18
N LEU A 580 0.18 -14.75 -27.63
CA LEU A 580 0.60 -15.54 -26.47
C LEU A 580 1.54 -16.68 -26.89
N PRO A 581 2.47 -17.12 -26.02
CA PRO A 581 3.24 -18.32 -26.27
C PRO A 581 2.35 -19.54 -26.52
N TYR A 582 2.89 -20.53 -27.22
CA TYR A 582 2.16 -21.75 -27.56
C TYR A 582 1.55 -22.40 -26.29
N ARG A 583 0.26 -22.76 -26.37
CA ARG A 583 -0.57 -23.30 -25.28
C ARG A 583 -0.77 -22.41 -24.05
N ALA A 584 -0.11 -21.25 -23.94
CA ALA A 584 -0.28 -20.38 -22.78
C ALA A 584 -1.71 -19.85 -22.66
N LYS A 585 -2.39 -19.62 -23.79
CA LYS A 585 -3.77 -19.13 -23.84
C LYS A 585 -4.76 -20.05 -23.12
N GLU A 586 -4.73 -21.36 -23.41
CA GLU A 586 -5.67 -22.31 -22.84
C GLU A 586 -5.50 -22.44 -21.33
N TRP A 587 -4.24 -22.48 -20.85
CA TRP A 587 -3.93 -22.53 -19.43
C TRP A 587 -4.26 -21.21 -18.71
N ALA A 588 -3.96 -20.07 -19.34
CA ALA A 588 -4.31 -18.76 -18.81
C ALA A 588 -5.83 -18.59 -18.67
N ILE A 589 -6.63 -19.02 -19.65
CA ILE A 589 -8.10 -19.00 -19.57
C ILE A 589 -8.59 -19.95 -18.47
N GLY A 590 -8.05 -21.16 -18.39
CA GLY A 590 -8.41 -22.10 -17.32
C GLY A 590 -8.14 -21.55 -15.92
N ALA A 591 -6.96 -20.94 -15.71
CA ALA A 591 -6.60 -20.30 -14.47
C ALA A 591 -7.45 -19.06 -14.17
N ALA A 592 -7.73 -18.23 -15.18
CA ALA A 592 -8.62 -17.08 -15.09
C ALA A 592 -10.02 -17.49 -14.62
N VAL A 593 -10.61 -18.53 -15.21
CA VAL A 593 -11.94 -19.03 -14.80
C VAL A 593 -11.89 -19.57 -13.37
N LEU A 594 -10.91 -20.40 -13.03
CA LEU A 594 -10.74 -20.96 -11.70
C LEU A 594 -10.64 -19.86 -10.63
N PHE A 595 -9.78 -18.86 -10.87
CA PHE A 595 -9.58 -17.77 -9.92
C PHE A 595 -10.73 -16.76 -9.93
N ALA A 596 -11.47 -16.57 -11.03
CA ALA A 596 -12.72 -15.82 -10.99
C ALA A 596 -13.68 -16.42 -9.95
N PHE A 597 -13.88 -17.74 -9.99
CA PHE A 597 -14.71 -18.44 -9.02
C PHE A 597 -14.12 -18.35 -7.61
N ALA A 598 -12.81 -18.57 -7.45
CA ALA A 598 -12.16 -18.48 -6.14
C ALA A 598 -12.33 -17.08 -5.52
N THR A 599 -12.11 -16.01 -6.29
CA THR A 599 -12.26 -14.63 -5.84
C THR A 599 -13.71 -14.30 -5.52
N VAL A 600 -14.68 -14.74 -6.34
CA VAL A 600 -16.11 -14.59 -6.02
C VAL A 600 -16.45 -15.29 -4.70
N ILE A 601 -16.06 -16.56 -4.52
CA ILE A 601 -16.35 -17.31 -3.28
C ILE A 601 -15.66 -16.64 -2.09
N ARG A 602 -14.41 -16.22 -2.22
CA ARG A 602 -13.62 -15.52 -1.19
C ARG A 602 -14.28 -14.21 -0.78
N THR A 603 -14.87 -13.51 -1.75
CA THR A 603 -15.62 -12.26 -1.54
C THR A 603 -16.96 -12.51 -0.86
N LEU A 604 -17.68 -13.57 -1.22
CA LEU A 604 -18.92 -13.97 -0.55
C LEU A 604 -18.67 -14.59 0.85
N ALA A 605 -17.44 -15.00 1.13
CA ALA A 605 -17.02 -15.58 2.41
C ALA A 605 -16.49 -14.54 3.42
N ILE A 606 -16.64 -13.24 3.16
CA ILE A 606 -16.27 -12.19 4.14
C ILE A 606 -16.98 -12.45 5.48
N GLY A 607 -16.20 -12.51 6.56
CA GLY A 607 -16.67 -12.79 7.92
C GLY A 607 -16.75 -14.28 8.30
N LYS A 608 -16.48 -15.21 7.37
CA LYS A 608 -16.51 -16.66 7.63
C LYS A 608 -15.13 -17.21 8.01
N LYS A 609 -15.07 -18.14 8.98
CA LYS A 609 -13.82 -18.75 9.48
C LYS A 609 -12.99 -19.50 8.43
N TRP A 610 -13.64 -20.02 7.37
CA TRP A 610 -13.00 -20.80 6.32
C TRP A 610 -12.50 -19.96 5.13
N ARG A 611 -12.74 -18.64 5.13
CA ARG A 611 -12.25 -17.73 4.08
C ARG A 611 -10.74 -17.83 3.84
N PRO A 612 -9.86 -17.95 4.86
CA PRO A 612 -8.42 -18.04 4.66
C PRO A 612 -7.97 -19.27 3.85
N MET A 613 -8.80 -20.32 3.80
CA MET A 613 -8.51 -21.53 3.02
C MET A 613 -8.66 -21.32 1.51
N ILE A 614 -9.40 -20.29 1.09
CA ILE A 614 -9.58 -19.99 -0.33
C ILE A 614 -8.39 -19.14 -0.79
N PRO A 615 -7.59 -19.61 -1.77
CA PRO A 615 -6.42 -18.87 -2.22
C PRO A 615 -6.79 -17.51 -2.82
N GLY A 616 -6.09 -16.46 -2.41
CA GLY A 616 -6.19 -15.14 -3.01
C GLY A 616 -5.46 -15.09 -4.35
N GLY A 617 -6.12 -14.59 -5.41
CA GLY A 617 -5.57 -14.60 -6.77
C GLY A 617 -4.26 -13.82 -6.87
N ILE A 618 -4.19 -12.58 -6.36
CA ILE A 618 -2.96 -11.78 -6.37
C ILE A 618 -1.80 -12.51 -5.67
N ALA A 619 -2.03 -13.10 -4.50
CA ALA A 619 -0.97 -13.76 -3.73
C ALA A 619 -0.43 -15.00 -4.48
N VAL A 620 -1.31 -15.84 -5.03
CA VAL A 620 -0.90 -16.98 -5.87
C VAL A 620 -0.11 -16.50 -7.08
N ALA A 621 -0.61 -15.49 -7.79
CA ALA A 621 0.06 -14.97 -8.98
C ALA A 621 1.47 -14.43 -8.66
N VAL A 622 1.64 -13.71 -7.55
CA VAL A 622 2.95 -13.23 -7.08
C VAL A 622 3.90 -14.40 -6.82
N GLY A 623 3.42 -15.49 -6.21
CA GLY A 623 4.21 -16.70 -6.02
C GLY A 623 4.59 -17.41 -7.31
N MET A 624 3.79 -17.27 -8.38
CA MET A 624 4.04 -17.89 -9.69
C MET A 624 5.08 -17.12 -10.52
N TYR A 625 5.15 -15.79 -10.43
CA TYR A 625 6.12 -15.02 -11.21
C TYR A 625 7.43 -14.76 -10.45
N ASN A 626 7.40 -14.69 -9.12
CA ASN A 626 8.62 -14.61 -8.33
C ASN A 626 9.30 -15.97 -8.27
N VAL A 627 10.64 -15.98 -8.33
CA VAL A 627 11.41 -17.21 -8.17
C VAL A 627 11.16 -17.86 -6.79
N PRO A 628 11.21 -19.20 -6.70
CA PRO A 628 10.90 -19.92 -5.47
C PRO A 628 11.72 -19.47 -4.25
N SER A 629 12.97 -19.04 -4.46
CA SER A 629 13.89 -18.63 -3.40
C SER A 629 13.35 -17.53 -2.50
N PHE A 630 12.72 -16.51 -3.08
CA PHE A 630 12.11 -15.41 -2.33
C PHE A 630 10.81 -15.84 -1.66
N THR A 631 10.00 -16.64 -2.36
CA THR A 631 8.69 -17.09 -1.86
C THR A 631 8.82 -18.01 -0.66
N LEU A 632 9.82 -18.90 -0.65
CA LEU A 632 10.09 -19.80 0.47
C LEU A 632 10.49 -19.05 1.74
N ALA A 633 11.35 -18.03 1.62
CA ALA A 633 11.77 -17.21 2.76
C ALA A 633 10.59 -16.42 3.36
N ARG A 634 9.71 -15.87 2.50
CA ARG A 634 8.47 -15.22 2.95
C ARG A 634 7.50 -16.20 3.61
N ALA A 635 7.36 -17.41 3.07
CA ALA A 635 6.55 -18.45 3.68
C ALA A 635 7.07 -18.85 5.07
N ALA A 636 8.39 -18.95 5.24
CA ALA A 636 9.01 -19.19 6.55
C ALA A 636 8.67 -18.07 7.55
N GLY A 637 8.75 -16.80 7.12
CA GLY A 637 8.34 -15.66 7.94
C GLY A 637 6.86 -15.67 8.33
N GLY A 638 5.98 -15.97 7.38
CA GLY A 638 4.54 -16.08 7.65
C GLY A 638 4.18 -17.23 8.59
N LEU A 639 4.85 -18.38 8.47
CA LEU A 639 4.70 -19.51 9.40
C LEU A 639 5.24 -19.18 10.80
N PHE A 640 6.36 -18.46 10.87
CA PHE A 640 6.90 -17.96 12.13
C PHE A 640 5.92 -17.01 12.82
N ALA A 641 5.31 -16.10 12.07
CA ALA A 641 4.27 -15.21 12.60
C ALA A 641 3.05 -15.98 13.13
N TRP A 642 2.63 -17.03 12.41
CA TRP A 642 1.54 -17.91 12.86
C TRP A 642 1.87 -18.58 14.19
N TYR A 643 3.06 -19.20 14.28
CA TYR A 643 3.56 -19.84 15.49
C TYR A 643 3.60 -18.85 16.66
N TRP A 644 4.15 -17.65 16.45
CA TRP A 644 4.29 -16.62 17.47
C TRP A 644 2.95 -16.19 18.08
N ILE A 645 1.95 -15.98 17.22
CA ILE A 645 0.64 -15.46 17.65
C ILE A 645 -0.26 -16.59 18.17
N HIS A 646 -0.34 -17.72 17.47
CA HIS A 646 -1.34 -18.75 17.75
C HIS A 646 -0.84 -19.86 18.67
N ILE A 647 0.44 -20.22 18.59
CA ILE A 647 1.00 -21.28 19.43
C ILE A 647 1.64 -20.67 20.68
N ALA A 648 2.55 -19.71 20.48
CA ALA A 648 3.27 -19.07 21.59
C ALA A 648 2.44 -18.00 22.32
N GLN A 649 1.27 -17.59 21.79
CA GLN A 649 0.34 -16.63 22.40
C GLN A 649 1.03 -15.31 22.83
N ARG A 650 2.01 -14.86 22.03
CA ARG A 650 2.77 -13.64 22.31
C ARG A 650 2.13 -12.41 21.64
N LYS A 651 2.36 -11.23 22.22
CA LYS A 651 1.92 -9.94 21.67
C LYS A 651 2.41 -9.78 20.22
N GLN A 652 1.60 -9.16 19.37
CA GLN A 652 1.92 -8.90 17.96
C GLN A 652 2.93 -7.76 17.78
N THR A 653 2.96 -6.77 18.69
CA THR A 653 3.83 -5.60 18.58
C THR A 653 5.32 -5.94 18.47
N PRO A 654 5.91 -6.79 19.34
CA PRO A 654 7.33 -7.16 19.23
C PRO A 654 7.65 -7.92 17.93
N LEU A 655 6.69 -8.69 17.40
CA LEU A 655 6.85 -9.41 16.14
C LEU A 655 6.97 -8.45 14.95
N ILE A 656 6.15 -7.40 14.92
CA ILE A 656 6.24 -6.35 13.89
C ILE A 656 7.56 -5.58 14.01
N ILE A 657 8.00 -5.28 15.23
CA ILE A 657 9.27 -4.60 15.49
C ILE A 657 10.46 -5.44 15.00
N LEU A 658 10.45 -6.74 15.27
CA LEU A 658 11.45 -7.69 14.77
C LEU A 658 11.49 -7.70 13.24
N ALA A 659 10.33 -7.83 12.59
CA ALA A 659 10.25 -7.83 11.13
C ALA A 659 10.74 -6.51 10.52
N SER A 660 10.41 -5.40 11.15
CA SER A 660 10.87 -4.06 10.77
C SER A 660 12.39 -3.95 10.88
N GLY A 661 12.97 -4.45 11.96
CA GLY A 661 14.42 -4.49 12.15
C GLY A 661 15.12 -5.30 11.06
N PHE A 662 14.56 -6.46 10.68
CA PHE A 662 15.12 -7.25 9.59
C PHE A 662 15.12 -6.53 8.24
N ILE A 663 13.99 -5.94 7.87
CA ILE A 663 13.85 -5.25 6.58
C ILE A 663 14.75 -4.00 6.52
N LEU A 664 14.75 -3.20 7.58
CA LEU A 664 15.56 -1.98 7.66
C LEU A 664 17.06 -2.27 7.74
N GLY A 665 17.45 -3.33 8.46
CA GLY A 665 18.85 -3.72 8.59
C GLY A 665 19.47 -4.10 7.26
N GLU A 666 18.79 -4.96 6.50
CA GLU A 666 19.22 -5.33 5.15
C GLU A 666 19.11 -4.15 4.19
N GLY A 667 18.01 -3.40 4.22
CA GLY A 667 17.82 -2.23 3.38
C GLY A 667 18.91 -1.16 3.57
N PHE A 668 19.28 -0.85 4.81
CA PHE A 668 20.36 0.08 5.12
C PHE A 668 21.74 -0.46 4.70
N LEU A 669 22.06 -1.71 5.03
CA LEU A 669 23.36 -2.30 4.69
C LEU A 669 23.47 -2.64 3.18
N SER A 670 22.36 -2.72 2.45
CA SER A 670 22.38 -2.79 0.98
C SER A 670 23.01 -1.54 0.35
N ILE A 671 22.92 -0.37 1.00
CA ILE A 671 23.60 0.86 0.57
C ILE A 671 25.12 0.67 0.67
N VAL A 672 25.59 0.01 1.74
CA VAL A 672 27.01 -0.32 1.89
C VAL A 672 27.45 -1.29 0.79
N ASN A 673 26.67 -2.33 0.52
CA ASN A 673 26.95 -3.26 -0.59
C ASN A 673 26.98 -2.55 -1.94
N LEU A 674 26.09 -1.58 -2.17
CA LEU A 674 26.08 -0.75 -3.38
C LEU A 674 27.36 0.07 -3.51
N LEU A 675 27.85 0.65 -2.41
CA LEU A 675 29.14 1.38 -2.40
C LEU A 675 30.32 0.44 -2.63
N LEU A 676 30.35 -0.74 -2.00
CA LEU A 676 31.39 -1.75 -2.21
C LEU A 676 31.43 -2.22 -3.66
N GLN A 677 30.26 -2.49 -4.25
CA GLN A 677 30.13 -2.86 -5.66
C GLN A 677 30.62 -1.72 -6.57
N GLY A 678 30.22 -0.48 -6.29
CA GLY A 678 30.65 0.69 -7.07
C GLY A 678 32.15 0.96 -7.00
N LEU A 679 32.79 0.58 -5.90
CA LEU A 679 34.24 0.62 -5.72
C LEU A 679 34.96 -0.63 -6.27
N ASN A 680 34.23 -1.56 -6.88
CA ASN A 680 34.73 -2.85 -7.39
C ASN A 680 35.52 -3.64 -6.31
N VAL A 681 35.05 -3.62 -5.07
CA VAL A 681 35.68 -4.38 -3.98
C VAL A 681 35.52 -5.88 -4.28
N PRO A 682 36.61 -6.66 -4.34
CA PRO A 682 36.54 -8.07 -4.69
C PRO A 682 35.71 -8.86 -3.68
N HIS A 683 34.90 -9.77 -4.21
CA HIS A 683 34.10 -10.74 -3.46
C HIS A 683 34.25 -12.14 -4.11
N LEU A 684 33.90 -13.19 -3.36
CA LEU A 684 34.03 -14.58 -3.82
C LEU A 684 33.01 -14.97 -4.89
#